data_AF-A0A951XWK1-F1
#
_entry.id   AF-A0A951XWK1-F1
#
_cell.length_a   1.000
_cell.length_b   1.000
_cell.length_c   1.000
_cell.angle_alpha   90.00
_cell.angle_beta   90.00
_cell.angle_gamma   90.00
#
_symmetry.space_group_name_H-M   'P 1'
#
loop_
_entity.id
_entity.type
_entity.pdbx_description
1 polymer ?
#
loop_
_entity_poly.entity_id
_entity_poly.type
_entity_poly.pdbx_seq_one_letter_code
_entity_poly.pdbx_strand_id
1 'polypeptide(L)'
;MNETSHARSRSISLFGLLVQAACAAGVAALALSTRSIALFELAWLLSGGILIWFVALLVFRQHELADLEALDLDELRREKRASGGGEALFGGEGGVSSGLAIAGQRLAWMQQWMVPAFAVVIGGYLLGVGLWRWQVVHKLLVTAPLGEILGNVQLSLILLAIVVLALFFLSRYASGMGRVAAWQLLRACGSYMLACAIVAMAVAVCFGVYLYQGADWWERAVAYATPLIMVLLGAETLINFVMDRYRPRSPGTEPRAAFDSRLLGLIAEPGGIAHSLAEAVNYQFGFRVSQTWFYQLLQRTLAPLIGLGALVLWLLTGVVIVWPNERAIIERFGRQLSTEGVGPGIHLKWPAPFELAYKYDTGVYQQFFVGYKIGDQPDPAKRKSSSSELVELWTDDLHAGREHFDLLIAIPRGERAVLGAAAESDPNRAAAPVQLVRIEVYIQYAIDAQRLGDYTGSAVEPDRVLRFVAWNEVTKFVAAATIDELMSELMSSGGPLLRERINRRCADLGLGLRIVEVGFPKVHPERNVSEAFRRVVTAQMEKTAEIRRALVTETQLLSEVAGDRSRALRLSHAIRNVGRHEQVLSMREASLRTAAPLTTEEEAALAGLEPALRAHAEAEWELQQRQEQQQDIERDWELGLGRTMEQRQRAQRAVAEAQALMEQAQAAVDALHGAVRERLAQRRPAAEVEQLLDLRGARVGHAFWNELLEQELIGLEGEAAVVLAGAQARRWERELRSAAEVARVLNERSAYKAAPEVYRARRYLQVLAEGIRDARKYLLAFDPGTLHLRLEAQEQARPGLTDMPTRMSQNP
;
A
#
# COMPACT_ATOMS: atom_id res chain seq x y z
N MET A 1 -64.08 -26.31 -54.16
CA MET A 1 -62.81 -25.57 -53.98
C MET A 1 -61.69 -26.53 -54.32
N ASN A 2 -61.23 -26.53 -55.56
CA ASN A 2 -60.05 -27.32 -55.93
C ASN A 2 -58.82 -26.51 -55.49
N GLU A 3 -58.04 -27.01 -54.53
CA GLU A 3 -56.74 -26.41 -54.22
C GLU A 3 -55.84 -26.53 -55.45
N THR A 4 -55.43 -25.39 -56.04
CA THR A 4 -54.43 -25.38 -57.11
C THR A 4 -53.06 -25.73 -56.52
N SER A 5 -52.15 -26.30 -57.33
CA SER A 5 -50.79 -26.64 -56.91
C SER A 5 -50.01 -25.43 -56.36
N HIS A 6 -50.38 -24.21 -56.75
CA HIS A 6 -49.72 -22.97 -56.33
C HIS A 6 -50.33 -22.30 -55.08
N ALA A 7 -51.50 -22.75 -54.61
CA ALA A 7 -52.08 -22.26 -53.34
C ALA A 7 -51.20 -22.64 -52.13
N ARG A 8 -50.60 -23.84 -52.17
CA ARG A 8 -49.69 -24.35 -51.13
C ARG A 8 -48.36 -23.59 -51.13
N SER A 9 -47.76 -23.34 -52.30
CA SER A 9 -46.50 -22.59 -52.41
C SER A 9 -46.65 -21.14 -51.96
N ARG A 10 -47.77 -20.47 -52.30
CA ARG A 10 -48.10 -19.12 -51.80
C ARG A 10 -48.14 -19.09 -50.27
N SER A 11 -48.87 -20.03 -49.66
CA SER A 11 -49.04 -20.07 -48.20
C SER A 11 -47.69 -20.26 -47.49
N ILE A 12 -46.80 -21.06 -48.07
CA ILE A 12 -45.46 -21.31 -47.54
C ILE A 12 -44.54 -20.10 -47.76
N SER A 13 -44.69 -19.39 -48.88
CA SER A 13 -43.98 -18.11 -49.09
C SER A 13 -44.42 -17.02 -48.13
N LEU A 14 -45.70 -16.94 -47.80
CA LEU A 14 -46.19 -16.02 -46.77
C LEU A 14 -45.66 -16.40 -45.39
N PHE A 15 -45.74 -17.68 -45.02
CA PHE A 15 -45.21 -18.17 -43.75
C PHE A 15 -43.70 -17.93 -43.63
N GLY A 16 -42.94 -18.21 -44.69
CA GLY A 16 -41.50 -17.96 -44.71
C GLY A 16 -41.13 -16.49 -44.65
N LEU A 17 -41.91 -15.60 -45.30
CA LEU A 17 -41.74 -14.16 -45.15
C LEU A 17 -41.93 -13.72 -43.69
N LEU A 18 -43.01 -14.18 -43.04
CA LEU A 18 -43.31 -13.85 -41.64
C LEU A 18 -42.24 -14.38 -40.68
N VAL A 19 -41.80 -15.63 -40.85
CA VAL A 19 -40.74 -16.24 -40.03
C VAL A 19 -39.42 -15.50 -40.24
N GLN A 20 -39.03 -15.22 -41.49
CA GLN A 20 -37.79 -14.50 -41.79
C GLN A 20 -37.81 -13.09 -41.17
N ALA A 21 -38.93 -12.37 -41.28
CA ALA A 21 -39.07 -11.03 -40.70
C ALA A 21 -39.05 -11.07 -39.15
N ALA A 22 -39.72 -12.04 -38.53
CA ALA A 22 -39.72 -12.23 -37.08
C ALA A 22 -38.32 -12.58 -36.56
N CYS A 23 -37.59 -13.47 -37.24
CA CYS A 23 -36.21 -13.80 -36.91
C CYS A 23 -35.27 -12.60 -37.09
N ALA A 24 -35.40 -11.83 -38.18
CA ALA A 24 -34.59 -10.63 -38.40
C ALA A 24 -34.81 -9.58 -37.29
N ALA A 25 -36.07 -9.30 -36.93
CA ALA A 25 -36.41 -8.36 -35.87
C ALA A 25 -35.96 -8.86 -34.48
N GLY A 26 -36.17 -10.14 -34.18
CA GLY A 26 -35.76 -10.75 -32.91
C GLY A 26 -34.24 -10.74 -32.73
N VAL A 27 -33.49 -11.09 -33.76
CA VAL A 27 -32.01 -11.05 -33.73
C VAL A 27 -31.50 -9.60 -33.66
N ALA A 28 -32.14 -8.64 -34.33
CA ALA A 28 -31.77 -7.23 -34.22
C ALA A 28 -32.01 -6.68 -32.80
N ALA A 29 -33.14 -7.02 -32.17
CA ALA A 29 -33.43 -6.65 -30.78
C ALA A 29 -32.42 -7.28 -29.82
N LEU A 30 -32.06 -8.55 -30.05
CA LEU A 30 -31.01 -9.22 -29.29
C LEU A 30 -29.65 -8.54 -29.46
N ALA A 31 -29.27 -8.18 -30.69
CA ALA A 31 -28.03 -7.48 -30.99
C ALA A 31 -27.94 -6.14 -30.27
N LEU A 32 -29.03 -5.36 -30.22
CA LEU A 32 -29.11 -4.09 -29.49
C LEU A 32 -29.00 -4.30 -27.97
N SER A 33 -29.62 -5.36 -27.44
CA SER A 33 -29.62 -5.64 -26.00
C SER A 33 -28.27 -6.16 -25.49
N THR A 34 -27.61 -7.03 -26.27
CA THR A 34 -26.33 -7.64 -25.91
C THR A 34 -25.14 -6.83 -26.38
N ARG A 35 -25.34 -5.92 -27.34
CA ARG A 35 -24.31 -5.15 -28.06
C ARG A 35 -23.27 -6.03 -28.77
N SER A 36 -23.62 -7.29 -29.08
CA SER A 36 -22.76 -8.20 -29.84
C SER A 36 -22.66 -7.80 -31.30
N ILE A 37 -21.43 -7.64 -31.79
CA ILE A 37 -21.16 -7.30 -33.19
C ILE A 37 -21.59 -8.44 -34.11
N ALA A 38 -21.37 -9.70 -33.71
CA ALA A 38 -21.74 -10.86 -34.53
C ALA A 38 -23.27 -10.99 -34.70
N LEU A 39 -24.05 -10.69 -33.66
CA LEU A 39 -25.53 -10.64 -33.78
C LEU A 39 -26.00 -9.50 -34.68
N PHE A 40 -25.33 -8.34 -34.65
CA PHE A 40 -25.64 -7.24 -35.57
C PHE A 40 -25.40 -7.64 -37.03
N GLU A 41 -24.31 -8.34 -37.34
CA GLU A 41 -24.06 -8.81 -38.71
C GLU A 41 -25.07 -9.86 -39.15
N LEU A 42 -25.45 -10.79 -38.26
CA LEU A 42 -26.49 -11.78 -38.54
C LEU A 42 -27.84 -11.12 -38.84
N ALA A 43 -28.20 -10.04 -38.15
CA ALA A 43 -29.44 -9.31 -38.41
C ALA A 43 -29.48 -8.73 -39.83
N TRP A 44 -28.37 -8.15 -40.31
CA TRP A 44 -28.26 -7.62 -41.68
C TRP A 44 -28.30 -8.72 -42.75
N LEU A 45 -27.76 -9.90 -42.45
CA LEU A 45 -27.92 -11.06 -43.34
C LEU A 45 -29.39 -11.51 -43.37
N LEU A 46 -30.05 -11.63 -42.21
CA LEU A 46 -31.45 -12.06 -42.14
C LEU A 46 -32.40 -11.12 -42.90
N SER A 47 -32.19 -9.81 -42.85
CA SER A 47 -33.04 -8.86 -43.57
C SER A 47 -32.95 -9.00 -45.10
N GLY A 48 -31.85 -9.50 -45.66
CA GLY A 48 -31.74 -9.76 -47.09
C GLY A 48 -32.71 -10.83 -47.60
N GLY A 49 -33.09 -11.78 -46.72
CA GLY A 49 -34.03 -12.85 -47.05
C GLY A 49 -35.48 -12.38 -47.17
N ILE A 50 -35.84 -11.25 -46.56
CA ILE A 50 -37.20 -10.70 -46.59
C ILE A 50 -37.59 -10.35 -48.04
N LEU A 51 -36.68 -9.74 -48.79
CA LEU A 51 -36.92 -9.41 -50.20
C LEU A 51 -37.07 -10.67 -51.07
N ILE A 52 -36.28 -11.71 -50.80
CA ILE A 52 -36.36 -12.99 -51.53
C ILE A 52 -37.74 -13.65 -51.31
N TRP A 53 -38.18 -13.74 -50.06
CA TRP A 53 -39.50 -14.29 -49.72
C TRP A 53 -40.66 -13.43 -50.23
N PHE A 54 -40.50 -12.10 -50.23
CA PHE A 54 -41.51 -11.17 -50.76
C PHE A 54 -41.73 -11.36 -52.26
N VAL A 55 -40.64 -11.49 -53.04
CA VAL A 55 -40.72 -11.77 -54.47
C VAL A 55 -41.38 -13.13 -54.72
N ALA A 56 -41.01 -14.16 -53.95
CA ALA A 56 -41.62 -15.48 -54.07
C ALA A 56 -43.13 -15.43 -53.79
N LEU A 57 -43.56 -14.70 -52.75
CA LEU A 57 -44.98 -14.52 -52.43
C LEU A 57 -45.75 -13.86 -53.58
N LEU A 58 -45.23 -12.79 -54.17
CA LEU A 58 -45.87 -12.10 -55.29
C LEU A 58 -45.99 -13.00 -56.53
N VAL A 59 -44.91 -13.70 -56.88
CA VAL A 59 -44.88 -14.60 -58.04
C VAL A 59 -45.82 -15.79 -57.84
N PHE A 60 -45.82 -16.44 -56.66
CA PHE A 60 -46.72 -17.56 -56.42
C PHE A 60 -48.18 -17.15 -56.28
N ARG A 61 -48.47 -15.95 -55.75
CA ARG A 61 -49.83 -15.39 -55.79
C ARG A 61 -50.31 -15.20 -57.22
N GLN A 62 -49.44 -14.71 -58.10
CA GLN A 62 -49.81 -14.48 -59.49
C GLN A 62 -49.93 -15.78 -60.29
N HIS A 63 -49.13 -16.80 -59.98
CA HIS A 63 -49.31 -18.17 -60.48
C HIS A 63 -50.66 -18.76 -60.08
N GLU A 64 -51.05 -18.67 -58.80
CA GLU A 64 -52.37 -19.14 -58.33
C GLU A 64 -53.52 -18.45 -59.08
N LEU A 65 -53.44 -17.14 -59.32
CA LEU A 65 -54.43 -16.40 -60.10
C LEU A 65 -54.44 -16.80 -61.59
N ALA A 66 -53.28 -17.09 -62.16
CA ALA A 66 -53.18 -17.56 -63.55
C ALA A 66 -53.72 -18.98 -63.73
N ASP A 67 -53.52 -19.87 -62.76
CA ASP A 67 -54.11 -21.21 -62.76
C ASP A 67 -55.63 -21.17 -62.64
N LEU A 68 -56.16 -20.30 -61.78
CA LEU A 68 -57.61 -20.10 -61.64
C LEU A 68 -58.21 -19.52 -62.94
N GLU A 69 -57.57 -18.51 -63.54
CA GLU A 69 -57.98 -17.95 -64.85
C GLU A 69 -57.92 -19.01 -65.96
N ALA A 70 -56.92 -19.90 -65.96
CA ALA A 70 -56.82 -20.99 -66.91
C ALA A 70 -57.94 -22.04 -66.74
N LEU A 71 -58.31 -22.37 -65.50
CA LEU A 71 -59.44 -23.25 -65.21
C LEU A 71 -60.77 -22.62 -65.63
N ASP A 72 -60.99 -21.35 -65.35
CA ASP A 72 -62.18 -20.59 -65.76
C ASP A 72 -62.29 -20.55 -67.30
N LEU A 73 -61.17 -20.32 -68.00
CA LEU A 73 -61.12 -20.35 -69.48
C LEU A 73 -61.41 -21.73 -70.05
N ASP A 74 -60.95 -22.80 -69.39
CA ASP A 74 -61.23 -24.18 -69.80
C ASP A 74 -62.68 -24.58 -69.52
N GLU A 75 -63.30 -24.10 -68.45
CA GLU A 75 -64.73 -24.25 -68.19
C GLU A 75 -65.56 -23.52 -69.25
N LEU A 76 -65.23 -22.25 -69.57
CA LEU A 76 -65.87 -21.50 -70.65
C LEU A 76 -65.71 -22.19 -72.01
N ARG A 77 -64.56 -22.80 -72.29
CA ARG A 77 -64.35 -23.62 -73.51
C ARG A 77 -65.21 -24.87 -73.51
N ARG A 78 -65.41 -25.53 -72.36
CA ARG A 78 -66.26 -26.72 -72.23
C ARG A 78 -67.74 -26.38 -72.37
N GLU A 79 -68.21 -25.30 -71.74
CA GLU A 79 -69.59 -24.80 -71.88
C GLU A 79 -69.88 -24.38 -73.33
N LYS A 80 -68.93 -23.68 -73.97
CA LYS A 80 -69.07 -23.27 -75.37
C LYS A 80 -69.13 -24.47 -76.33
N ARG A 81 -68.34 -25.52 -76.07
CA ARG A 81 -68.42 -26.81 -76.80
C ARG A 81 -69.73 -27.57 -76.56
N ALA A 82 -70.28 -27.51 -75.34
CA ALA A 82 -71.55 -28.16 -75.00
C ALA A 82 -72.77 -27.43 -75.60
N SER A 83 -72.68 -26.11 -75.80
CA SER A 83 -73.76 -25.26 -76.36
C SER A 83 -73.90 -25.30 -77.88
N GLY A 84 -73.08 -26.07 -78.61
CA GLY A 84 -73.18 -26.22 -80.08
C GLY A 84 -72.78 -24.97 -80.88
N GLY A 85 -72.10 -24.00 -80.28
CA GLY A 85 -71.54 -22.85 -81.00
C GLY A 85 -70.35 -23.25 -81.87
N GLY A 86 -70.54 -23.20 -83.20
CA GLY A 86 -69.60 -23.69 -84.21
C GLY A 86 -68.15 -23.23 -84.07
N GLU A 87 -67.24 -24.16 -84.39
CA GLU A 87 -65.88 -23.88 -84.83
C GLU A 87 -65.91 -22.94 -86.06
N ALA A 88 -65.03 -21.94 -86.08
CA ALA A 88 -64.82 -20.94 -87.14
C ALA A 88 -65.73 -19.69 -87.14
N LEU A 89 -65.47 -18.77 -86.19
CA LEU A 89 -65.50 -17.31 -86.49
C LEU A 89 -64.49 -16.48 -85.68
N PHE A 90 -63.72 -17.10 -84.77
CA PHE A 90 -62.64 -16.47 -84.01
C PHE A 90 -61.31 -17.22 -84.18
N GLY A 91 -61.08 -17.78 -85.39
CA GLY A 91 -59.84 -18.46 -85.77
C GLY A 91 -58.74 -17.53 -86.27
N GLY A 92 -58.87 -16.21 -86.09
CA GLY A 92 -57.85 -15.24 -86.48
C GLY A 92 -56.86 -14.97 -85.35
N GLU A 93 -55.60 -15.25 -85.62
CA GLU A 93 -54.44 -14.93 -84.79
C GLU A 93 -54.50 -13.49 -84.21
N GLY A 94 -54.34 -13.36 -82.89
CA GLY A 94 -53.70 -12.19 -82.28
C GLY A 94 -54.50 -11.32 -81.28
N GLY A 95 -55.83 -11.28 -81.29
CA GLY A 95 -56.55 -10.15 -80.64
C GLY A 95 -57.29 -10.41 -79.32
N VAL A 96 -58.08 -11.48 -79.23
CA VAL A 96 -59.14 -11.60 -78.19
C VAL A 96 -58.84 -12.71 -77.16
N SER A 97 -58.08 -13.75 -77.52
CA SER A 97 -57.60 -14.76 -76.56
C SER A 97 -56.48 -14.24 -75.65
N SER A 98 -55.72 -13.24 -76.12
CA SER A 98 -54.71 -12.52 -75.33
C SER A 98 -55.36 -11.60 -74.30
N GLY A 99 -56.49 -10.94 -74.63
CA GLY A 99 -57.19 -10.02 -73.72
C GLY A 99 -57.88 -10.67 -72.52
N LEU A 100 -58.14 -11.98 -72.56
CA LEU A 100 -58.81 -12.74 -71.49
C LEU A 100 -57.83 -13.46 -70.53
N ALA A 101 -56.53 -13.46 -70.81
CA ALA A 101 -55.49 -14.09 -69.97
C ALA A 101 -54.64 -13.02 -69.25
N ILE A 102 -55.30 -12.14 -68.50
CA ILE A 102 -54.69 -10.96 -67.87
C ILE A 102 -53.72 -11.40 -66.77
N ALA A 103 -54.07 -12.42 -65.98
CA ALA A 103 -53.23 -12.90 -64.89
C ALA A 103 -51.96 -13.59 -65.44
N GLY A 104 -52.07 -14.34 -66.54
CA GLY A 104 -50.94 -14.95 -67.24
C GLY A 104 -49.97 -13.93 -67.86
N GLN A 105 -50.48 -12.85 -68.47
CA GLN A 105 -49.63 -11.77 -68.99
C GLN A 105 -48.87 -11.04 -67.87
N ARG A 106 -49.53 -10.77 -66.74
CA ARG A 106 -48.90 -10.18 -65.55
C ARG A 106 -47.80 -11.08 -65.00
N LEU A 107 -48.02 -12.39 -64.96
CA LEU A 107 -47.01 -13.36 -64.54
C LEU A 107 -45.79 -13.35 -65.46
N ALA A 108 -45.99 -13.35 -66.78
CA ALA A 108 -44.90 -13.27 -67.75
C ALA A 108 -44.11 -11.96 -67.61
N TRP A 109 -44.80 -10.82 -67.42
CA TRP A 109 -44.18 -9.53 -67.13
C TRP A 109 -43.37 -9.56 -65.82
N MET A 110 -43.94 -10.15 -64.76
CA MET A 110 -43.26 -10.31 -63.47
C MET A 110 -41.98 -11.15 -63.61
N GLN A 111 -42.01 -12.25 -64.35
CA GLN A 111 -40.83 -13.09 -64.56
C GLN A 111 -39.76 -12.41 -65.45
N GLN A 112 -40.16 -11.61 -66.43
CA GLN A 112 -39.24 -10.93 -67.34
C GLN A 112 -38.61 -9.66 -66.75
N TRP A 113 -39.37 -8.90 -65.97
CA TRP A 113 -38.96 -7.57 -65.50
C TRP A 113 -38.86 -7.50 -63.99
N MET A 114 -39.88 -7.95 -63.25
CA MET A 114 -39.90 -7.83 -61.79
C MET A 114 -38.84 -8.71 -61.12
N VAL A 115 -38.80 -10.02 -61.42
CA VAL A 115 -37.85 -10.96 -60.80
C VAL A 115 -36.39 -10.55 -61.05
N PRO A 116 -35.97 -10.18 -62.28
CA PRO A 116 -34.61 -9.70 -62.51
C PRO A 116 -34.33 -8.33 -61.89
N ALA A 117 -35.29 -7.40 -61.85
CA ALA A 117 -35.13 -6.12 -61.15
C ALA A 117 -34.88 -6.34 -59.64
N PHE A 118 -35.67 -7.20 -59.01
CA PHE A 118 -35.45 -7.57 -57.61
C PHE A 118 -34.14 -8.34 -57.41
N ALA A 119 -33.67 -9.14 -58.37
CA ALA A 119 -32.35 -9.77 -58.29
C ALA A 119 -31.22 -8.72 -58.23
N VAL A 120 -31.32 -7.63 -59.00
CA VAL A 120 -30.37 -6.50 -58.90
C VAL A 120 -30.47 -5.79 -57.56
N VAL A 121 -31.69 -5.57 -57.05
CA VAL A 121 -31.90 -4.95 -55.72
C VAL A 121 -31.33 -5.83 -54.60
N ILE A 122 -31.59 -7.15 -54.62
CA ILE A 122 -31.08 -8.11 -53.63
C ILE A 122 -29.55 -8.23 -53.72
N GLY A 123 -29.01 -8.38 -54.94
CA GLY A 123 -27.56 -8.44 -55.15
C GLY A 123 -26.85 -7.16 -54.72
N GLY A 124 -27.42 -6.00 -55.07
CA GLY A 124 -26.93 -4.68 -54.65
C GLY A 124 -27.02 -4.45 -53.15
N TYR A 125 -28.10 -4.90 -52.50
CA TYR A 125 -28.24 -4.87 -51.05
C TYR A 125 -27.14 -5.71 -50.36
N LEU A 126 -26.97 -6.97 -50.77
CA LEU A 126 -26.00 -7.87 -50.16
C LEU A 126 -24.56 -7.38 -50.35
N LEU A 127 -24.22 -6.91 -51.56
CA LEU A 127 -22.90 -6.40 -51.87
C LEU A 127 -22.63 -5.05 -51.17
N GLY A 128 -23.58 -4.11 -51.24
CA GLY A 128 -23.45 -2.78 -50.65
C GLY A 128 -23.40 -2.80 -49.12
N VAL A 129 -24.34 -3.50 -48.48
CA VAL A 129 -24.34 -3.67 -47.02
C VAL A 129 -23.14 -4.49 -46.58
N GLY A 130 -22.79 -5.56 -47.30
CA GLY A 130 -21.60 -6.37 -46.98
C GLY A 130 -20.30 -5.56 -46.98
N LEU A 131 -20.06 -4.73 -48.00
CA LEU A 131 -18.87 -3.87 -48.07
C LEU A 131 -18.88 -2.77 -47.00
N TRP A 132 -20.04 -2.14 -46.77
CA TRP A 132 -20.18 -1.10 -45.75
C TRP A 132 -19.94 -1.67 -44.35
N ARG A 133 -20.55 -2.82 -44.02
CA ARG A 133 -20.36 -3.50 -42.75
C ARG A 133 -18.92 -3.98 -42.56
N TRP A 134 -18.29 -4.53 -43.60
CA TRP A 134 -16.86 -4.90 -43.54
C TRP A 134 -15.98 -3.74 -43.06
N GLN A 135 -16.19 -2.54 -43.60
CA GLN A 135 -15.43 -1.34 -43.17
C GLN A 135 -15.74 -0.93 -41.72
N VAL A 136 -17.01 -1.04 -41.29
CA VAL A 136 -17.43 -0.68 -39.93
C VAL A 136 -16.87 -1.67 -38.90
N VAL A 137 -16.99 -2.98 -39.15
CA VAL A 137 -16.44 -4.06 -38.34
C VAL A 137 -14.92 -3.93 -38.23
N HIS A 138 -14.24 -3.65 -39.34
CA HIS A 138 -12.79 -3.46 -39.35
C HIS A 138 -12.36 -2.29 -38.45
N LYS A 139 -13.07 -1.16 -38.49
CA LYS A 139 -12.79 -0.02 -37.60
C LYS A 139 -13.05 -0.37 -36.13
N LEU A 140 -14.22 -0.93 -35.82
CA LEU A 140 -14.64 -1.26 -34.45
C LEU A 140 -13.69 -2.25 -33.75
N LEU A 141 -13.27 -3.31 -34.45
CA LEU A 141 -12.42 -4.35 -33.87
C LEU A 141 -10.93 -3.99 -33.77
N VAL A 142 -10.47 -2.99 -34.52
CA VAL A 142 -9.09 -2.49 -34.42
C VAL A 142 -8.95 -1.48 -33.27
N THR A 143 -10.01 -0.75 -32.92
CA THR A 143 -9.93 0.36 -31.97
C THR A 143 -10.35 0.03 -30.52
N ALA A 144 -11.07 -1.07 -30.26
CA ALA A 144 -11.60 -1.35 -28.92
C ALA A 144 -11.43 -2.83 -28.49
N PRO A 145 -11.02 -3.10 -27.23
CA PRO A 145 -11.11 -4.44 -26.64
C PRO A 145 -12.58 -4.80 -26.35
N LEU A 146 -13.01 -5.98 -26.79
CA LEU A 146 -14.39 -6.49 -26.76
C LEU A 146 -14.89 -6.94 -25.37
N GLY A 147 -14.03 -6.91 -24.36
CA GLY A 147 -14.18 -7.71 -23.13
C GLY A 147 -15.30 -7.33 -22.16
N GLU A 148 -16.04 -6.23 -22.36
CA GLU A 148 -17.02 -5.75 -21.36
C GLU A 148 -18.50 -5.89 -21.75
N ILE A 149 -18.84 -6.41 -22.95
CA ILE A 149 -20.16 -6.14 -23.52
C ILE A 149 -20.85 -7.37 -24.12
N LEU A 150 -21.09 -8.39 -23.30
CA LEU A 150 -22.04 -9.45 -23.62
C LEU A 150 -23.01 -9.66 -22.45
N GLY A 151 -24.03 -8.79 -22.38
CA GLY A 151 -25.13 -8.96 -21.42
C GLY A 151 -26.03 -10.14 -21.80
N ASN A 152 -26.46 -10.95 -20.82
CA ASN A 152 -27.46 -12.02 -20.99
C ASN A 152 -27.13 -13.05 -22.11
N VAL A 153 -25.91 -13.60 -22.10
CA VAL A 153 -25.48 -14.63 -23.08
C VAL A 153 -26.36 -15.89 -23.05
N GLN A 154 -26.80 -16.35 -21.87
CA GLN A 154 -27.65 -17.54 -21.79
C GLN A 154 -29.01 -17.35 -22.46
N LEU A 155 -29.65 -16.18 -22.29
CA LEU A 155 -30.91 -15.85 -22.97
C LEU A 155 -30.71 -15.82 -24.49
N SER A 156 -29.60 -15.23 -24.94
CA SER A 156 -29.26 -15.14 -26.35
C SER A 156 -29.04 -16.51 -26.97
N LEU A 157 -28.40 -17.45 -26.27
CA LEU A 157 -28.25 -18.84 -26.71
C LEU A 157 -29.59 -19.55 -26.90
N ILE A 158 -30.51 -19.42 -25.93
CA ILE A 158 -31.83 -20.06 -26.00
C ILE A 158 -32.62 -19.52 -27.20
N LEU A 159 -32.65 -18.20 -27.36
CA LEU A 159 -33.38 -17.56 -28.45
C LEU A 159 -32.74 -17.86 -29.81
N LEU A 160 -31.41 -17.89 -29.90
CA LEU A 160 -30.72 -18.25 -31.13
C LEU A 160 -30.92 -19.72 -31.50
N ALA A 161 -31.00 -20.64 -30.53
CA ALA A 161 -31.34 -22.03 -30.79
C ALA A 161 -32.74 -22.17 -31.42
N ILE A 162 -33.72 -21.40 -30.94
CA ILE A 162 -35.07 -21.34 -31.52
C ILE A 162 -35.01 -20.78 -32.97
N VAL A 163 -34.26 -19.70 -33.18
CA VAL A 163 -34.08 -19.10 -34.52
C VAL A 163 -33.41 -20.10 -35.48
N VAL A 164 -32.32 -20.75 -35.07
CA VAL A 164 -31.61 -21.76 -35.87
C VAL A 164 -32.56 -22.90 -36.27
N LEU A 165 -33.33 -23.41 -35.29
CA LEU A 165 -34.27 -24.50 -35.52
C LEU A 165 -35.38 -24.10 -36.51
N ALA A 166 -35.97 -22.92 -36.33
CA ALA A 166 -37.00 -22.38 -37.22
C ALA A 166 -36.49 -22.19 -38.66
N LEU A 167 -35.33 -21.53 -38.82
CA LEU A 167 -34.72 -21.28 -40.12
C LEU A 167 -34.30 -22.59 -40.79
N PHE A 168 -33.70 -23.53 -40.05
CA PHE A 168 -33.24 -24.80 -40.60
C PHE A 168 -34.39 -25.69 -41.09
N PHE A 169 -35.44 -25.88 -40.28
CA PHE A 169 -36.57 -26.73 -40.69
C PHE A 169 -37.31 -26.14 -41.88
N LEU A 170 -37.59 -24.84 -41.84
CA LEU A 170 -38.30 -24.19 -42.94
C LEU A 170 -37.42 -24.12 -44.20
N SER A 171 -36.09 -23.98 -44.05
CA SER A 171 -35.14 -24.05 -45.16
C SER A 171 -35.18 -25.42 -45.84
N ARG A 172 -35.13 -26.51 -45.06
CA ARG A 172 -35.18 -27.88 -45.58
C ARG A 172 -36.51 -28.18 -46.26
N TYR A 173 -37.60 -27.68 -45.69
CA TYR A 173 -38.93 -27.82 -46.27
C TYR A 173 -39.06 -27.06 -47.60
N ALA A 174 -38.65 -25.79 -47.66
CA ALA A 174 -38.70 -24.98 -48.88
C ALA A 174 -37.76 -25.50 -49.99
N SER A 175 -36.54 -25.89 -49.62
CA SER A 175 -35.57 -26.48 -50.57
C SER A 175 -36.04 -27.83 -51.10
N GLY A 176 -36.73 -28.63 -50.28
CA GLY A 176 -37.34 -29.89 -50.69
C GLY A 176 -38.46 -29.70 -51.72
N MET A 177 -39.35 -28.72 -51.50
CA MET A 177 -40.40 -28.38 -52.48
C MET A 177 -39.85 -27.77 -53.77
N GLY A 178 -38.77 -27.00 -53.69
CA GLY A 178 -38.10 -26.40 -54.85
C GLY A 178 -37.45 -27.38 -55.83
N ARG A 179 -37.54 -28.69 -55.57
CA ARG A 179 -37.18 -29.75 -56.53
C ARG A 179 -38.20 -29.91 -57.65
N VAL A 180 -39.46 -29.57 -57.40
CA VAL A 180 -40.52 -29.57 -58.42
C VAL A 180 -40.33 -28.33 -59.29
N ALA A 181 -40.34 -28.50 -60.62
CA ALA A 181 -40.07 -27.42 -61.56
C ALA A 181 -40.98 -26.19 -61.33
N ALA A 182 -42.27 -26.42 -61.08
CA ALA A 182 -43.27 -25.37 -60.81
C ALA A 182 -43.03 -24.55 -59.53
N TRP A 183 -42.21 -25.05 -58.60
CA TRP A 183 -41.92 -24.43 -57.30
C TRP A 183 -40.46 -24.04 -57.17
N GLN A 184 -39.71 -23.99 -58.27
CA GLN A 184 -38.26 -23.84 -58.26
C GLN A 184 -37.78 -22.59 -57.50
N LEU A 185 -38.58 -21.51 -57.50
CA LEU A 185 -38.28 -20.27 -56.76
C LEU A 185 -38.18 -20.47 -55.23
N LEU A 186 -38.89 -21.46 -54.66
CA LEU A 186 -38.77 -21.82 -53.24
C LEU A 186 -37.40 -22.39 -52.89
N ARG A 187 -36.65 -22.93 -53.86
CA ARG A 187 -35.28 -23.38 -53.63
C ARG A 187 -34.37 -22.21 -53.26
N ALA A 188 -34.50 -21.08 -53.94
CA ALA A 188 -33.71 -19.88 -53.64
C ALA A 188 -34.01 -19.34 -52.24
N CYS A 189 -35.29 -19.39 -51.84
CA CYS A 189 -35.71 -19.02 -50.48
C CYS A 189 -35.12 -19.98 -49.43
N GLY A 190 -35.20 -21.28 -49.69
CA GLY A 190 -34.68 -22.31 -48.79
C GLY A 190 -33.16 -22.29 -48.65
N SER A 191 -32.42 -22.11 -49.74
CA SER A 191 -30.96 -22.09 -49.74
C SER A 191 -30.41 -20.85 -49.03
N TYR A 192 -31.00 -19.67 -49.26
CA TYR A 192 -30.65 -18.44 -48.54
C TYR A 192 -30.91 -18.56 -47.04
N MET A 193 -32.07 -19.12 -46.67
CA MET A 193 -32.43 -19.31 -45.27
C MET A 193 -31.54 -20.34 -44.57
N LEU A 194 -31.00 -21.32 -45.31
CA LEU A 194 -29.99 -22.24 -44.78
C LEU A 194 -28.70 -21.50 -44.43
N ALA A 195 -28.25 -20.57 -45.30
CA ALA A 195 -27.08 -19.75 -45.02
C ALA A 195 -27.26 -18.96 -43.72
N CYS A 196 -28.46 -18.36 -43.54
CA CYS A 196 -28.81 -17.68 -42.30
C CYS A 196 -28.78 -18.62 -41.08
N ALA A 197 -29.30 -19.85 -41.22
CA ALA A 197 -29.28 -20.85 -40.14
C ALA A 197 -27.85 -21.29 -39.77
N ILE A 198 -26.95 -21.43 -40.74
CA ILE A 198 -25.54 -21.79 -40.51
C ILE A 198 -24.80 -20.67 -39.79
N VAL A 199 -24.96 -19.43 -40.23
CA VAL A 199 -24.34 -18.27 -39.56
C VAL A 199 -24.92 -18.10 -38.16
N ALA A 200 -26.24 -18.26 -37.98
CA ALA A 200 -26.86 -18.26 -36.65
C ALA A 200 -26.31 -19.36 -35.75
N MET A 201 -26.11 -20.58 -36.28
CA MET A 201 -25.47 -21.67 -35.51
C MET A 201 -24.04 -21.31 -35.12
N ALA A 202 -23.26 -20.71 -36.01
CA ALA A 202 -21.89 -20.28 -35.72
C ALA A 202 -21.85 -19.22 -34.59
N VAL A 203 -22.78 -18.27 -34.58
CA VAL A 203 -22.94 -17.30 -33.49
C VAL A 203 -23.32 -17.98 -32.18
N ALA A 204 -24.21 -18.98 -32.19
CA ALA A 204 -24.55 -19.76 -30.99
C ALA A 204 -23.33 -20.50 -30.43
N VAL A 205 -22.57 -21.17 -31.29
CA VAL A 205 -21.36 -21.88 -30.89
C VAL A 205 -20.34 -20.90 -30.30
N CYS A 206 -20.18 -19.73 -30.91
CA CYS A 206 -19.31 -18.68 -30.40
C CYS A 206 -19.70 -18.25 -28.98
N PHE A 207 -20.98 -18.00 -28.73
CA PHE A 207 -21.47 -17.64 -27.38
C PHE A 207 -21.29 -18.79 -26.38
N GLY A 208 -21.46 -20.04 -26.83
CA GLY A 208 -21.14 -21.21 -26.01
C GLY A 208 -19.66 -21.24 -25.64
N VAL A 209 -18.75 -21.07 -26.60
CA VAL A 209 -17.29 -21.04 -26.34
C VAL A 209 -16.90 -19.87 -25.44
N TYR A 210 -17.50 -18.69 -25.65
CA TYR A 210 -17.29 -17.52 -24.79
C TYR A 210 -17.61 -17.82 -23.32
N LEU A 211 -18.72 -18.52 -23.03
CA LEU A 211 -19.08 -18.92 -21.66
C LEU A 211 -18.08 -19.86 -20.99
N TYR A 212 -17.36 -20.69 -21.77
CA TYR A 212 -16.43 -21.69 -21.23
C TYR A 212 -14.98 -21.23 -21.17
N GLN A 213 -14.51 -20.44 -22.15
CA GLN A 213 -13.10 -20.08 -22.30
C GLN A 213 -12.81 -18.58 -22.17
N GLY A 214 -13.84 -17.72 -22.13
CA GLY A 214 -13.67 -16.26 -22.09
C GLY A 214 -12.90 -15.70 -23.30
N ALA A 215 -12.92 -16.41 -24.43
CA ALA A 215 -12.09 -16.11 -25.59
C ALA A 215 -12.88 -15.37 -26.68
N ASP A 216 -12.61 -14.06 -26.83
CA ASP A 216 -13.37 -13.17 -27.73
C ASP A 216 -13.08 -13.38 -29.22
N TRP A 217 -12.00 -14.09 -29.57
CA TRP A 217 -11.52 -14.15 -30.95
C TRP A 217 -12.48 -14.88 -31.90
N TRP A 218 -13.28 -15.81 -31.39
CA TRP A 218 -14.31 -16.50 -32.16
C TRP A 218 -15.41 -15.54 -32.62
N GLU A 219 -15.79 -14.57 -31.78
CA GLU A 219 -16.80 -13.58 -32.15
C GLU A 219 -16.27 -12.68 -33.26
N ARG A 220 -14.99 -12.29 -33.16
CA ARG A 220 -14.29 -11.52 -34.20
C ARG A 220 -14.30 -12.27 -35.54
N ALA A 221 -13.99 -13.56 -35.51
CA ALA A 221 -13.96 -14.39 -36.71
C ALA A 221 -15.34 -14.44 -37.40
N VAL A 222 -16.41 -14.65 -36.63
CA VAL A 222 -17.78 -14.70 -37.17
C VAL A 222 -18.25 -13.33 -37.67
N ALA A 223 -17.88 -12.25 -36.96
CA ALA A 223 -18.19 -10.88 -37.36
C ALA A 223 -17.52 -10.46 -38.68
N TYR A 224 -16.32 -10.97 -38.99
CA TYR A 224 -15.68 -10.77 -40.30
C TYR A 224 -16.23 -11.71 -41.38
N ALA A 225 -16.52 -12.96 -41.03
CA ALA A 225 -17.02 -13.95 -41.99
C ALA A 225 -18.39 -13.57 -42.55
N THR A 226 -19.28 -12.98 -41.74
CA THR A 226 -20.67 -12.70 -42.15
C THR A 226 -20.77 -11.65 -43.28
N PRO A 227 -20.13 -10.46 -43.19
CA PRO A 227 -20.10 -9.50 -44.30
C PRO A 227 -19.41 -10.06 -45.54
N LEU A 228 -18.36 -10.88 -45.38
CA LEU A 228 -17.69 -11.55 -46.50
C LEU A 228 -18.66 -12.49 -47.25
N ILE A 229 -19.46 -13.28 -46.52
CA ILE A 229 -20.51 -14.12 -47.10
C ILE A 229 -21.54 -13.26 -47.85
N MET A 230 -21.96 -12.12 -47.30
CA MET A 230 -22.87 -11.19 -47.98
C MET A 230 -22.28 -10.67 -49.30
N VAL A 231 -21.01 -10.26 -49.31
CA VAL A 231 -20.33 -9.79 -50.52
C VAL A 231 -20.26 -10.90 -51.58
N LEU A 232 -19.89 -12.13 -51.17
CA LEU A 232 -19.80 -13.27 -52.09
C LEU A 232 -21.17 -13.61 -52.70
N LEU A 233 -22.22 -13.67 -51.89
CA LEU A 233 -23.59 -13.94 -52.36
C LEU A 233 -24.14 -12.81 -53.24
N GLY A 234 -23.84 -11.56 -52.89
CA GLY A 234 -24.22 -10.39 -53.68
C GLY A 234 -23.54 -10.39 -55.05
N ALA A 235 -22.23 -10.66 -55.09
CA ALA A 235 -21.46 -10.79 -56.32
C ALA A 235 -21.97 -11.94 -57.19
N GLU A 236 -22.22 -13.12 -56.60
CA GLU A 236 -22.79 -14.26 -57.30
C GLU A 236 -24.16 -13.93 -57.93
N THR A 237 -25.04 -13.25 -57.17
CA THR A 237 -26.38 -12.87 -57.65
C THR A 237 -26.30 -11.91 -58.83
N LEU A 238 -25.38 -10.93 -58.80
CA LEU A 238 -25.17 -9.98 -59.90
C LEU A 238 -24.55 -10.66 -61.13
N ILE A 239 -23.58 -11.57 -60.92
CA ILE A 239 -22.99 -12.37 -62.00
C ILE A 239 -24.07 -13.24 -62.64
N ASN A 240 -24.90 -13.92 -61.84
CA ASN A 240 -26.01 -14.74 -62.33
C ASN A 240 -27.02 -13.90 -63.11
N PHE A 241 -27.34 -12.69 -62.66
CA PHE A 241 -28.21 -11.77 -63.40
C PHE A 241 -27.64 -11.42 -64.78
N VAL A 242 -26.34 -11.09 -64.86
CA VAL A 242 -25.67 -10.82 -66.14
C VAL A 242 -25.68 -12.08 -67.01
N MET A 243 -25.32 -13.24 -66.46
CA MET A 243 -25.30 -14.51 -67.20
C MET A 243 -26.69 -14.93 -67.71
N ASP A 244 -27.74 -14.71 -66.91
CA ASP A 244 -29.12 -15.03 -67.29
C ASP A 244 -29.66 -14.12 -68.40
N ARG A 245 -29.06 -12.93 -68.62
CA ARG A 245 -29.36 -12.10 -69.79
C ARG A 245 -28.87 -12.73 -71.09
N TYR A 246 -27.74 -13.44 -71.04
CA TYR A 246 -27.13 -14.10 -72.20
C TYR A 246 -27.54 -15.57 -72.35
N ARG A 247 -28.29 -16.11 -71.38
CA ARG A 247 -28.73 -17.52 -71.40
C ARG A 247 -29.92 -17.72 -72.35
N PRO A 248 -29.79 -18.55 -73.41
CA PRO A 248 -30.90 -18.84 -74.32
C PRO A 248 -32.02 -19.58 -73.57
N ARG A 249 -33.26 -19.11 -73.72
CA ARG A 249 -34.45 -19.66 -73.05
C ARG A 249 -35.18 -20.62 -73.99
N SER A 250 -35.39 -21.87 -73.59
CA SER A 250 -36.24 -22.81 -74.32
C SER A 250 -37.71 -22.63 -73.94
N PRO A 251 -38.66 -22.68 -74.90
CA PRO A 251 -40.08 -22.58 -74.61
C PRO A 251 -40.51 -23.68 -73.63
N GLY A 252 -41.23 -23.32 -72.56
CA GLY A 252 -41.79 -24.27 -71.59
C GLY A 252 -40.89 -24.64 -70.40
N THR A 253 -39.69 -24.06 -70.27
CA THR A 253 -38.87 -24.21 -69.06
C THR A 253 -39.03 -23.01 -68.13
N GLU A 254 -39.28 -23.25 -66.83
CA GLU A 254 -39.37 -22.14 -65.87
C GLU A 254 -38.00 -21.46 -65.71
N PRO A 255 -37.94 -20.12 -65.76
CA PRO A 255 -36.69 -19.39 -65.62
C PRO A 255 -36.20 -19.48 -64.17
N ARG A 256 -34.96 -19.97 -64.01
CA ARG A 256 -34.26 -19.98 -62.73
C ARG A 256 -33.98 -18.52 -62.33
N ALA A 257 -34.35 -18.12 -61.11
CA ALA A 257 -34.12 -16.75 -60.66
C ALA A 257 -32.62 -16.50 -60.41
N ALA A 258 -32.13 -15.31 -60.75
CA ALA A 258 -30.72 -14.95 -60.61
C ALA A 258 -30.23 -14.93 -59.13
N PHE A 259 -31.13 -14.76 -58.17
CA PHE A 259 -30.83 -14.87 -56.73
C PHE A 259 -30.87 -16.32 -56.20
N ASP A 260 -31.08 -17.33 -57.04
CA ASP A 260 -30.87 -18.74 -56.70
C ASP A 260 -29.37 -19.05 -56.71
N SER A 261 -28.72 -18.89 -55.55
CA SER A 261 -27.28 -19.14 -55.39
C SER A 261 -26.94 -20.62 -55.61
N ARG A 262 -25.99 -20.86 -56.52
CA ARG A 262 -25.41 -22.19 -56.78
C ARG A 262 -24.49 -22.60 -55.63
N LEU A 263 -23.75 -21.66 -55.05
CA LEU A 263 -22.91 -21.90 -53.87
C LEU A 263 -23.74 -22.42 -52.69
N LEU A 264 -24.89 -21.80 -52.42
CA LEU A 264 -25.80 -22.25 -51.37
C LEU A 264 -26.55 -23.54 -51.76
N GLY A 265 -26.84 -23.73 -53.05
CA GLY A 265 -27.42 -24.97 -53.57
C GLY A 265 -26.61 -26.22 -53.24
N LEU A 266 -25.27 -26.15 -53.27
CA LEU A 266 -24.36 -27.25 -52.93
C LEU A 266 -24.51 -27.72 -51.47
N ILE A 267 -24.85 -26.80 -50.55
CA ILE A 267 -24.99 -27.07 -49.11
C ILE A 267 -26.45 -27.43 -48.77
N ALA A 268 -27.41 -26.87 -49.52
CA ALA A 268 -28.84 -27.00 -49.25
C ALA A 268 -29.47 -28.32 -49.71
N GLU A 269 -28.85 -29.03 -50.65
CA GLU A 269 -29.34 -30.33 -51.09
C GLU A 269 -28.83 -31.47 -50.17
N PRO A 270 -29.70 -32.32 -49.58
CA PRO A 270 -29.27 -33.47 -48.79
C PRO A 270 -28.41 -34.42 -49.64
N GLY A 271 -27.15 -34.60 -49.25
CA GLY A 271 -26.16 -35.38 -50.00
C GLY A 271 -25.27 -34.56 -50.94
N GLY A 272 -25.50 -33.25 -51.11
CA GLY A 272 -24.87 -32.40 -52.13
C GLY A 272 -23.33 -32.37 -52.10
N ILE A 273 -22.71 -32.11 -50.94
CA ILE A 273 -21.24 -32.07 -50.82
C ILE A 273 -20.61 -33.44 -51.09
N ALA A 274 -21.23 -34.50 -50.57
CA ALA A 274 -20.75 -35.85 -50.76
C ALA A 274 -20.90 -36.33 -52.21
N HIS A 275 -22.03 -36.01 -52.85
CA HIS A 275 -22.26 -36.31 -54.25
C HIS A 275 -21.35 -35.48 -55.15
N SER A 276 -21.17 -34.17 -54.92
CA SER A 276 -20.31 -33.32 -55.72
C SER A 276 -18.83 -33.68 -55.58
N LEU A 277 -18.38 -34.03 -54.36
CA LEU A 277 -17.02 -34.51 -54.14
C LEU A 277 -16.82 -35.91 -54.75
N ALA A 278 -17.80 -36.80 -54.60
CA ALA A 278 -17.77 -38.11 -55.25
C ALA A 278 -17.84 -37.99 -56.78
N GLU A 279 -18.55 -37.01 -57.33
CA GLU A 279 -18.70 -36.77 -58.75
C GLU A 279 -17.47 -36.08 -59.35
N ALA A 280 -16.83 -35.17 -58.60
CA ALA A 280 -15.51 -34.61 -58.94
C ALA A 280 -14.39 -35.68 -58.89
N VAL A 281 -14.43 -36.58 -57.90
CA VAL A 281 -13.52 -37.72 -57.82
C VAL A 281 -13.82 -38.75 -58.91
N ASN A 282 -15.09 -39.06 -59.19
CA ASN A 282 -15.48 -39.93 -60.31
C ASN A 282 -15.05 -39.31 -61.66
N TYR A 283 -15.13 -37.98 -61.80
CA TYR A 283 -14.72 -37.25 -63.00
C TYR A 283 -13.20 -37.27 -63.19
N GLN A 284 -12.43 -37.04 -62.11
CA GLN A 284 -10.97 -37.00 -62.16
C GLN A 284 -10.33 -38.39 -62.24
N PHE A 285 -10.98 -39.41 -61.66
CA PHE A 285 -10.38 -40.74 -61.49
C PHE A 285 -11.15 -41.89 -62.17
N GLY A 286 -12.32 -41.66 -62.74
CA GLY A 286 -13.04 -42.63 -63.59
C GLY A 286 -13.69 -43.82 -62.88
N PHE A 287 -13.56 -43.97 -61.55
CA PHE A 287 -14.20 -45.05 -60.78
C PHE A 287 -15.34 -44.52 -59.90
N ARG A 288 -16.49 -45.21 -59.86
CA ARG A 288 -17.70 -44.84 -59.09
C ARG A 288 -17.53 -45.07 -57.58
N VAL A 289 -16.91 -44.13 -56.87
CA VAL A 289 -16.64 -44.27 -55.42
C VAL A 289 -17.91 -44.40 -54.59
N SER A 290 -18.98 -43.72 -54.96
CA SER A 290 -20.26 -43.71 -54.24
C SER A 290 -20.98 -45.07 -54.19
N GLN A 291 -20.59 -46.04 -55.03
CA GLN A 291 -21.15 -47.40 -55.06
C GLN A 291 -20.28 -48.43 -54.32
N THR A 292 -19.14 -48.03 -53.76
CA THR A 292 -18.30 -48.97 -53.00
C THR A 292 -18.87 -49.17 -51.59
N TRP A 293 -18.88 -50.44 -51.13
CA TRP A 293 -19.26 -50.82 -49.76
C TRP A 293 -18.57 -49.96 -48.69
N PHE A 294 -17.35 -49.49 -48.96
CA PHE A 294 -16.59 -48.61 -48.08
C PHE A 294 -17.31 -47.30 -47.73
N TYR A 295 -17.94 -46.64 -48.71
CA TYR A 295 -18.66 -45.39 -48.48
C TYR A 295 -19.93 -45.60 -47.62
N GLN A 296 -20.67 -46.67 -47.91
CA GLN A 296 -21.86 -47.05 -47.13
C GLN A 296 -21.51 -47.48 -45.70
N LEU A 297 -20.38 -48.20 -45.54
CA LEU A 297 -19.84 -48.55 -44.23
C LEU A 297 -19.44 -47.29 -43.47
N LEU A 298 -18.67 -46.39 -44.08
CA LEU A 298 -18.22 -45.15 -43.45
C LEU A 298 -19.41 -44.29 -42.99
N GLN A 299 -20.43 -44.12 -43.83
CA GLN A 299 -21.63 -43.36 -43.44
C GLN A 299 -22.42 -44.03 -42.31
N ARG A 300 -22.48 -45.37 -42.29
CA ARG A 300 -23.19 -46.14 -41.25
C ARG A 300 -22.41 -46.24 -39.93
N THR A 301 -21.08 -46.29 -39.96
CA THR A 301 -20.23 -46.45 -38.78
C THR A 301 -19.79 -45.13 -38.18
N LEU A 302 -19.68 -44.06 -38.96
CA LEU A 302 -19.24 -42.74 -38.48
C LEU A 302 -20.23 -42.14 -37.48
N ALA A 303 -21.54 -42.21 -37.75
CA ALA A 303 -22.56 -41.68 -36.84
C ALA A 303 -22.56 -42.34 -35.44
N PRO A 304 -22.58 -43.69 -35.30
CA PRO A 304 -22.47 -44.32 -33.99
C PRO A 304 -21.09 -44.14 -33.36
N LEU A 305 -20.01 -44.01 -34.14
CA LEU A 305 -18.68 -43.70 -33.60
C LEU A 305 -18.61 -42.29 -33.01
N ILE A 306 -19.19 -41.30 -33.69
CA ILE A 306 -19.32 -39.92 -33.18
C ILE A 306 -20.23 -39.91 -31.95
N GLY A 307 -21.34 -40.65 -31.97
CA GLY A 307 -22.24 -40.78 -30.82
C GLY A 307 -21.55 -41.41 -29.61
N LEU A 308 -20.78 -42.48 -29.82
CA LEU A 308 -19.95 -43.11 -28.80
C LEU A 308 -18.87 -42.15 -28.28
N GLY A 309 -18.18 -41.44 -29.18
CA GLY A 309 -17.19 -40.44 -28.82
C GLY A 309 -17.79 -39.32 -27.97
N ALA A 310 -18.96 -38.79 -28.35
CA ALA A 310 -19.69 -37.80 -27.59
C ALA A 310 -20.14 -38.33 -26.21
N LEU A 311 -20.60 -39.58 -26.15
CA LEU A 311 -20.96 -40.24 -24.89
C LEU A 311 -19.75 -40.41 -23.97
N VAL A 312 -18.60 -40.83 -24.50
CA VAL A 312 -17.34 -40.96 -23.74
C VAL A 312 -16.87 -39.60 -23.24
N LEU A 313 -16.88 -38.58 -24.09
CA LEU A 313 -16.54 -37.20 -23.69
C LEU A 313 -17.50 -36.68 -22.61
N TRP A 314 -18.79 -36.99 -22.71
CA TRP A 314 -19.78 -36.65 -21.71
C TRP A 314 -19.51 -37.37 -20.38
N LEU A 315 -19.23 -38.67 -20.39
CA LEU A 315 -18.86 -39.44 -19.20
C LEU A 315 -17.57 -38.93 -18.55
N LEU A 316 -16.59 -38.50 -19.34
CA LEU A 316 -15.34 -37.91 -18.84
C LEU A 316 -15.58 -36.61 -18.06
N THR A 317 -16.68 -35.88 -18.31
CA THR A 317 -17.06 -34.72 -17.46
C THR A 317 -17.44 -35.11 -16.02
N GLY A 318 -17.63 -36.40 -15.75
CA GLY A 318 -17.82 -36.97 -14.42
C GLY A 318 -16.52 -37.18 -13.63
N VAL A 319 -15.35 -37.09 -14.24
CA VAL A 319 -14.06 -37.25 -13.55
C VAL A 319 -13.53 -35.87 -13.14
N VAL A 320 -13.30 -35.67 -11.84
CA VAL A 320 -12.75 -34.43 -11.28
C VAL A 320 -11.41 -34.74 -10.61
N ILE A 321 -10.39 -33.97 -10.98
CA ILE A 321 -9.05 -34.06 -10.40
C ILE A 321 -8.81 -32.80 -9.58
N VAL A 322 -8.55 -32.94 -8.28
CA VAL A 322 -8.29 -31.84 -7.35
C VAL A 322 -6.81 -31.87 -6.95
N TRP A 323 -6.12 -30.75 -7.12
CA TRP A 323 -4.69 -30.63 -6.83
C TRP A 323 -4.40 -30.44 -5.32
N PRO A 324 -3.15 -30.66 -4.85
CA PRO A 324 -2.80 -30.59 -3.42
C PRO A 324 -3.16 -29.28 -2.69
N ASN A 325 -3.14 -28.15 -3.39
CA ASN A 325 -3.45 -26.83 -2.82
C ASN A 325 -4.92 -26.40 -3.04
N GLU A 326 -5.71 -27.25 -3.69
CA GLU A 326 -7.09 -26.97 -4.08
C GLU A 326 -8.06 -27.81 -3.26
N ARG A 327 -9.28 -27.30 -3.12
CA ARG A 327 -10.46 -28.07 -2.74
C ARG A 327 -11.59 -27.80 -3.72
N ALA A 328 -12.42 -28.79 -3.96
CA ALA A 328 -13.55 -28.66 -4.88
C ALA A 328 -14.89 -28.76 -4.16
N ILE A 329 -15.83 -27.89 -4.49
CA ILE A 329 -17.23 -28.03 -4.10
C ILE A 329 -17.98 -28.69 -5.25
N ILE A 330 -18.73 -29.74 -4.91
CA ILE A 330 -19.62 -30.40 -5.85
C ILE A 330 -21.05 -29.93 -5.56
N GLU A 331 -21.66 -29.34 -6.58
CA GLU A 331 -23.05 -28.92 -6.57
C GLU A 331 -23.90 -29.87 -7.39
N ARG A 332 -25.02 -30.33 -6.81
CA ARG A 332 -26.01 -31.13 -7.52
C ARG A 332 -27.26 -30.28 -7.72
N PHE A 333 -27.57 -29.96 -8.98
CA PHE A 333 -28.65 -29.03 -9.34
C PHE A 333 -28.62 -27.71 -8.55
N GLY A 334 -27.42 -27.15 -8.32
CA GLY A 334 -27.22 -25.90 -7.57
C GLY A 334 -27.30 -26.04 -6.05
N ARG A 335 -27.50 -27.24 -5.50
CA ARG A 335 -27.38 -27.51 -4.06
C ARG A 335 -26.00 -28.07 -3.75
N GLN A 336 -25.30 -27.43 -2.83
CA GLN A 336 -24.02 -27.91 -2.31
C GLN A 336 -24.19 -29.22 -1.52
N LEU A 337 -23.41 -30.24 -1.86
CA LEU A 337 -23.48 -31.57 -1.22
C LEU A 337 -22.63 -31.68 0.05
N SER A 338 -21.54 -30.91 0.15
CA SER A 338 -20.58 -31.00 1.26
C SER A 338 -20.09 -29.62 1.69
N THR A 339 -20.06 -29.39 3.01
CA THR A 339 -19.64 -28.11 3.60
C THR A 339 -18.13 -27.91 3.57
N GLU A 340 -17.34 -28.97 3.73
CA GLU A 340 -15.86 -28.88 3.75
C GLU A 340 -15.22 -28.98 2.35
N GLY A 341 -16.04 -29.25 1.33
CA GLY A 341 -15.57 -29.59 -0.01
C GLY A 341 -14.84 -30.94 -0.05
N VAL A 342 -14.35 -31.27 -1.24
CA VAL A 342 -13.63 -32.50 -1.54
C VAL A 342 -12.14 -32.19 -1.64
N GLY A 343 -11.32 -32.97 -0.94
CA GLY A 343 -9.87 -32.79 -0.87
C GLY A 343 -9.10 -33.27 -2.12
N PRO A 344 -7.77 -33.13 -2.12
CA PRO A 344 -6.91 -33.51 -3.24
C PRO A 344 -7.08 -34.99 -3.63
N GLY A 345 -7.13 -35.26 -4.92
CA GLY A 345 -7.33 -36.62 -5.45
C GLY A 345 -8.23 -36.67 -6.69
N ILE A 346 -8.48 -37.89 -7.16
CA ILE A 346 -9.40 -38.18 -8.26
C ILE A 346 -10.75 -38.54 -7.66
N HIS A 347 -11.79 -37.81 -8.07
CA HIS A 347 -13.15 -37.98 -7.58
C HIS A 347 -14.10 -38.22 -8.75
N LEU A 348 -15.09 -39.09 -8.53
CA LEU A 348 -16.13 -39.39 -9.50
C LEU A 348 -17.40 -38.64 -9.10
N LYS A 349 -17.94 -37.88 -10.05
CA LYS A 349 -19.22 -37.17 -9.94
C LYS A 349 -20.12 -37.53 -11.11
N TRP A 350 -21.39 -37.17 -11.05
CA TRP A 350 -22.28 -37.30 -12.18
C TRP A 350 -21.84 -36.36 -13.33
N PRO A 351 -21.93 -36.82 -14.58
CA PRO A 351 -21.66 -35.97 -15.75
C PRO A 351 -22.48 -34.69 -15.73
N ALA A 352 -21.93 -33.62 -16.29
CA ALA A 352 -22.68 -32.37 -16.45
C ALA A 352 -23.93 -32.60 -17.32
N PRO A 353 -25.10 -32.01 -17.02
CA PRO A 353 -25.32 -30.89 -16.10
C PRO A 353 -25.83 -31.29 -14.69
N PHE A 354 -25.83 -32.58 -14.34
CA PHE A 354 -26.41 -33.05 -13.08
C PHE A 354 -25.58 -32.63 -11.85
N GLU A 355 -24.26 -32.76 -11.96
CA GLU A 355 -23.31 -32.29 -10.97
C GLU A 355 -22.23 -31.40 -11.60
N LEU A 356 -21.94 -30.28 -10.94
CA LEU A 356 -20.91 -29.31 -11.31
C LEU A 356 -19.85 -29.29 -10.20
N ALA A 357 -18.58 -29.13 -10.57
CA ALA A 357 -17.48 -29.05 -9.61
C ALA A 357 -16.74 -27.73 -9.78
N TYR A 358 -16.69 -26.95 -8.71
CA TYR A 358 -15.98 -25.68 -8.63
C TYR A 358 -14.74 -25.85 -7.76
N LYS A 359 -13.56 -25.51 -8.28
CA LYS A 359 -12.29 -25.66 -7.57
C LYS A 359 -11.86 -24.31 -7.01
N TYR A 360 -11.32 -24.33 -5.80
CA TYR A 360 -10.85 -23.15 -5.08
C TYR A 360 -9.46 -23.41 -4.48
N ASP A 361 -8.57 -22.42 -4.64
CA ASP A 361 -7.22 -22.44 -4.08
C ASP A 361 -7.25 -22.13 -2.59
N THR A 362 -7.34 -23.17 -1.75
CA THR A 362 -7.29 -23.04 -0.28
C THR A 362 -5.88 -22.94 0.27
N GLY A 363 -4.87 -23.36 -0.50
CA GLY A 363 -3.46 -23.36 -0.09
C GLY A 363 -2.68 -22.07 -0.40
N VAL A 364 -3.30 -21.10 -1.07
CA VAL A 364 -2.65 -19.85 -1.48
C VAL A 364 -3.06 -18.70 -0.57
N TYR A 365 -2.08 -18.01 0.00
CA TYR A 365 -2.31 -16.78 0.74
C TYR A 365 -2.56 -15.63 -0.23
N GLN A 366 -3.66 -14.92 -0.02
CA GLN A 366 -4.00 -13.70 -0.73
C GLN A 366 -3.72 -12.49 0.15
N GLN A 367 -3.32 -11.38 -0.47
CA GLN A 367 -3.04 -10.13 0.22
C GLN A 367 -3.73 -8.97 -0.47
N PHE A 368 -4.33 -8.10 0.33
CA PHE A 368 -4.74 -6.78 -0.11
C PHE A 368 -4.33 -5.74 0.91
N PHE A 369 -4.43 -4.48 0.51
CA PHE A 369 -4.06 -3.36 1.35
C PHE A 369 -5.27 -2.47 1.63
N VAL A 370 -5.30 -1.96 2.85
CA VAL A 370 -6.20 -0.93 3.34
C VAL A 370 -5.41 0.37 3.50
N GLY A 371 -6.02 1.50 3.15
CA GLY A 371 -5.40 2.83 3.15
C GLY A 371 -5.27 3.51 1.77
N TYR A 372 -5.50 2.79 0.67
CA TYR A 372 -5.39 3.33 -0.71
C TYR A 372 -6.75 3.64 -1.37
N LYS A 373 -6.80 4.66 -2.23
CA LYS A 373 -7.95 4.92 -3.10
C LYS A 373 -8.10 3.82 -4.16
N ILE A 374 -9.23 3.11 -4.12
CA ILE A 374 -9.54 2.02 -5.05
C ILE A 374 -9.86 2.63 -6.43
N GLY A 375 -9.04 2.35 -7.45
CA GLY A 375 -9.32 2.78 -8.83
C GLY A 375 -8.12 2.89 -9.76
N ASP A 376 -6.92 3.17 -9.23
CA ASP A 376 -5.70 3.28 -10.02
C ASP A 376 -4.83 2.03 -9.83
N GLN A 377 -5.06 1.00 -10.66
CA GLN A 377 -4.02 -0.01 -10.88
C GLN A 377 -2.95 0.63 -11.79
N PRO A 378 -1.73 0.89 -11.30
CA PRO A 378 -0.70 1.42 -12.17
C PRO A 378 -0.37 0.39 -13.24
N ASP A 379 -0.38 0.84 -14.49
CA ASP A 379 0.04 0.07 -15.65
C ASP A 379 1.40 -0.61 -15.35
N PRO A 380 1.48 -1.95 -15.37
CA PRO A 380 2.72 -2.66 -15.11
C PRO A 380 3.84 -2.27 -16.09
N ALA A 381 3.51 -1.66 -17.24
CA ALA A 381 4.50 -1.10 -18.17
C ALA A 381 5.21 0.15 -17.63
N LYS A 382 4.56 0.97 -16.77
CA LYS A 382 5.19 2.13 -16.12
C LYS A 382 6.14 1.75 -14.98
N ARG A 383 6.10 0.49 -14.51
CA ARG A 383 6.90 0.00 -13.39
C ARG A 383 8.37 -0.26 -13.73
N LYS A 384 8.71 -0.42 -15.01
CA LYS A 384 10.07 -0.78 -15.44
C LYS A 384 11.05 0.40 -15.54
N SER A 385 10.61 1.67 -15.40
CA SER A 385 11.53 2.81 -15.52
C SER A 385 11.99 3.44 -14.20
N SER A 386 11.49 3.01 -13.03
CA SER A 386 11.83 3.68 -11.75
C SER A 386 12.29 2.76 -10.61
N SER A 387 12.53 1.47 -10.89
CA SER A 387 12.81 0.47 -9.85
C SER A 387 14.23 0.52 -9.26
N SER A 388 15.04 1.55 -9.56
CA SER A 388 16.43 1.62 -9.09
C SER A 388 16.75 2.75 -8.10
N GLU A 389 15.92 3.79 -7.91
CA GLU A 389 16.40 5.00 -7.19
C GLU A 389 15.39 5.77 -6.30
N LEU A 390 14.14 5.33 -6.13
CA LEU A 390 13.20 6.13 -5.32
C LEU A 390 13.30 5.76 -3.84
N VAL A 391 14.08 6.55 -3.09
CA VAL A 391 13.88 6.73 -1.65
C VAL A 391 12.46 7.25 -1.47
N GLU A 392 11.55 6.41 -0.97
CA GLU A 392 10.18 6.82 -0.66
C GLU A 392 10.19 7.77 0.55
N LEU A 393 9.98 9.07 0.28
CA LEU A 393 9.89 10.10 1.30
C LEU A 393 8.44 10.29 1.75
N TRP A 394 8.24 10.59 3.04
CA TRP A 394 6.92 10.91 3.62
C TRP A 394 6.20 12.10 2.96
N THR A 395 6.92 12.87 2.14
CA THR A 395 6.42 14.05 1.42
C THR A 395 5.85 13.73 0.04
N ASP A 396 6.03 12.51 -0.48
CA ASP A 396 5.53 12.12 -1.81
C ASP A 396 4.02 11.87 -1.78
N ASP A 397 3.31 12.25 -2.84
CA ASP A 397 1.88 12.02 -2.99
C ASP A 397 1.58 10.54 -3.31
N LEU A 398 2.56 9.83 -3.87
CA LEU A 398 2.49 8.42 -4.26
C LEU A 398 3.43 7.57 -3.43
N HIS A 399 3.00 7.13 -2.25
CA HIS A 399 3.74 6.10 -1.52
C HIS A 399 3.43 4.72 -2.15
N ALA A 400 4.45 3.98 -2.60
CA ALA A 400 4.31 2.76 -3.40
C ALA A 400 3.52 2.92 -4.72
N GLY A 401 3.45 4.14 -5.27
CA GLY A 401 2.79 4.40 -6.56
C GLY A 401 1.25 4.44 -6.51
N ARG A 402 0.63 4.63 -5.33
CA ARG A 402 -0.83 4.68 -5.15
C ARG A 402 -1.28 5.85 -4.27
N GLU A 403 -2.40 6.46 -4.61
CA GLU A 403 -3.02 7.51 -3.78
C GLU A 403 -3.58 6.93 -2.46
N HIS A 404 -3.31 7.62 -1.36
CA HIS A 404 -3.78 7.23 -0.03
C HIS A 404 -5.07 7.96 0.38
N PHE A 405 -5.81 7.37 1.31
CA PHE A 405 -6.84 8.06 2.08
C PHE A 405 -6.23 8.71 3.31
N ASP A 406 -6.70 9.91 3.62
CA ASP A 406 -6.44 10.57 4.88
C ASP A 406 -7.44 10.06 5.92
N LEU A 407 -6.95 9.37 6.95
CA LEU A 407 -7.75 8.81 8.03
C LEU A 407 -7.72 9.75 9.24
N LEU A 408 -8.88 9.90 9.88
CA LEU A 408 -9.02 10.66 11.12
C LEU A 408 -8.51 9.86 12.31
N ILE A 409 -7.72 10.50 13.17
CA ILE A 409 -7.24 9.94 14.44
C ILE A 409 -7.69 10.76 15.65
N ALA A 410 -7.63 10.14 16.82
CA ALA A 410 -7.93 10.79 18.08
C ALA A 410 -6.81 11.78 18.47
N ILE A 411 -7.21 12.91 19.04
CA ILE A 411 -6.29 13.87 19.65
C ILE A 411 -5.79 13.32 20.99
N PRO A 412 -4.50 13.47 21.33
CA PRO A 412 -3.96 13.12 22.64
C PRO A 412 -4.79 13.67 23.81
N ARG A 413 -4.93 12.87 24.90
CA ARG A 413 -5.78 13.22 26.05
C ARG A 413 -5.41 14.54 26.73
N GLY A 414 -4.11 14.84 26.79
CA GLY A 414 -3.60 16.09 27.39
C GLY A 414 -4.03 17.33 26.60
N GLU A 415 -3.89 17.29 25.28
CA GLU A 415 -4.30 18.40 24.39
C GLU A 415 -5.82 18.57 24.36
N ARG A 416 -6.57 17.47 24.45
CA ARG A 416 -8.05 17.50 24.51
C ARG A 416 -8.58 18.30 25.71
N ALA A 417 -7.88 18.24 26.85
CA ALA A 417 -8.23 19.03 28.03
C ALA A 417 -7.95 20.53 27.83
N VAL A 418 -6.81 20.87 27.21
CA VAL A 418 -6.43 22.27 26.90
C VAL A 418 -7.39 22.89 25.89
N LEU A 419 -7.76 22.12 24.85
CA LEU A 419 -8.71 22.55 23.82
C LEU A 419 -10.14 22.67 24.37
N GLY A 420 -10.54 21.80 25.29
CA GLY A 420 -11.81 21.91 25.99
C GLY A 420 -11.92 23.22 26.78
N ALA A 421 -10.87 23.58 27.52
CA ALA A 421 -10.79 24.85 28.25
C ALA A 421 -10.77 26.08 27.30
N ALA A 422 -10.13 25.96 26.13
CA ALA A 422 -10.11 27.03 25.13
C ALA A 422 -11.47 27.21 24.42
N ALA A 423 -12.21 26.11 24.18
CA ALA A 423 -13.53 26.13 23.56
C ALA A 423 -14.60 26.79 24.44
N GLU A 424 -14.46 26.75 25.78
CA GLU A 424 -15.32 27.49 26.71
C GLU A 424 -15.14 29.02 26.59
N SER A 425 -13.96 29.49 26.15
CA SER A 425 -13.62 30.91 26.09
C SER A 425 -14.02 31.62 24.79
N ASP A 426 -14.18 30.89 23.67
CA ASP A 426 -14.58 31.45 22.37
C ASP A 426 -15.36 30.41 21.53
N PRO A 427 -16.71 30.49 21.45
CA PRO A 427 -17.52 29.52 20.72
C PRO A 427 -17.31 29.55 19.20
N ASN A 428 -16.72 30.62 18.63
CA ASN A 428 -16.38 30.67 17.20
C ASN A 428 -15.05 29.97 16.86
N ARG A 429 -14.24 29.62 17.88
CA ARG A 429 -13.03 28.78 17.75
C ARG A 429 -13.28 27.31 18.06
N ALA A 430 -14.52 26.91 18.33
CA ALA A 430 -14.91 25.55 18.71
C ALA A 430 -14.88 24.53 17.54
N ALA A 431 -14.04 24.72 16.53
CA ALA A 431 -13.73 23.65 15.59
C ALA A 431 -12.79 22.66 16.30
N ALA A 432 -13.32 21.50 16.70
CA ALA A 432 -12.50 20.44 17.29
C ALA A 432 -11.35 20.10 16.33
N PRO A 433 -10.07 20.33 16.70
CA PRO A 433 -8.97 20.12 15.77
C PRO A 433 -8.86 18.63 15.49
N VAL A 434 -9.07 18.25 14.24
CA VAL A 434 -8.92 16.86 13.79
C VAL A 434 -7.50 16.65 13.28
N GLN A 435 -6.90 15.51 13.64
CA GLN A 435 -5.62 15.09 13.08
C GLN A 435 -5.87 14.06 11.99
N LEU A 436 -5.13 14.19 10.89
CA LEU A 436 -5.19 13.30 9.74
C LEU A 436 -3.88 12.54 9.61
N VAL A 437 -4.00 11.24 9.34
CA VAL A 437 -2.87 10.34 9.15
C VAL A 437 -3.10 9.48 7.91
N ARG A 438 -2.01 9.13 7.25
CA ARG A 438 -1.99 8.15 6.17
C ARG A 438 -1.39 6.87 6.71
N ILE A 439 -2.13 5.78 6.59
CA ILE A 439 -1.73 4.47 7.11
C ILE A 439 -1.86 3.45 6.00
N GLU A 440 -0.84 2.63 5.89
CA GLU A 440 -0.86 1.41 5.09
C GLU A 440 -1.10 0.24 6.03
N VAL A 441 -2.14 -0.55 5.76
CA VAL A 441 -2.41 -1.81 6.47
C VAL A 441 -2.50 -2.92 5.45
N TYR A 442 -1.64 -3.95 5.54
CA TYR A 442 -1.84 -5.15 4.74
C TYR A 442 -2.65 -6.18 5.52
N ILE A 443 -3.46 -6.93 4.79
CA ILE A 443 -4.25 -8.03 5.34
C ILE A 443 -3.97 -9.25 4.47
N GLN A 444 -3.38 -10.26 5.09
CA GLN A 444 -3.16 -11.56 4.49
C GLN A 444 -4.24 -12.53 4.96
N TYR A 445 -4.87 -13.20 4.01
CA TYR A 445 -5.96 -14.11 4.26
C TYR A 445 -5.86 -15.33 3.34
N ALA A 446 -6.53 -16.41 3.74
CA ALA A 446 -6.69 -17.61 2.93
C ALA A 446 -8.12 -18.11 3.06
N ILE A 447 -8.58 -18.85 2.06
CA ILE A 447 -9.85 -19.56 2.15
C ILE A 447 -9.69 -20.67 3.18
N ASP A 448 -10.59 -20.73 4.15
CA ASP A 448 -10.55 -21.78 5.16
C ASP A 448 -11.03 -23.09 4.54
N ALA A 449 -10.10 -24.04 4.41
CA ALA A 449 -10.36 -25.35 3.81
C ALA A 449 -11.51 -26.10 4.52
N GLN A 450 -11.70 -25.92 5.83
CA GLN A 450 -12.77 -26.58 6.59
C GLN A 450 -14.12 -25.87 6.41
N ARG A 451 -14.12 -24.59 6.08
CA ARG A 451 -15.33 -23.75 5.95
C ARG A 451 -15.56 -23.29 4.51
N LEU A 452 -15.11 -24.07 3.54
CA LEU A 452 -15.21 -23.73 2.12
C LEU A 452 -16.68 -23.54 1.67
N GLY A 453 -17.62 -24.28 2.26
CA GLY A 453 -19.04 -24.11 1.97
C GLY A 453 -19.64 -22.81 2.49
N ASP A 454 -19.11 -22.26 3.59
CA ASP A 454 -19.49 -20.94 4.06
C ASP A 454 -19.00 -19.87 3.07
N TYR A 455 -17.80 -20.05 2.50
CA TYR A 455 -17.24 -19.15 1.49
C TYR A 455 -18.10 -19.08 0.22
N THR A 456 -18.61 -20.21 -0.28
CA THR A 456 -19.45 -20.23 -1.49
C THR A 456 -20.92 -19.96 -1.22
N GLY A 457 -21.41 -20.27 -0.02
CA GLY A 457 -22.83 -20.20 0.32
C GLY A 457 -23.29 -18.86 0.86
N SER A 458 -22.42 -18.12 1.55
CA SER A 458 -22.83 -16.93 2.31
C SER A 458 -22.86 -15.64 1.51
N ALA A 459 -21.96 -15.47 0.54
CA ALA A 459 -21.85 -14.25 -0.25
C ALA A 459 -21.43 -14.55 -1.70
N VAL A 460 -21.91 -13.75 -2.65
CA VAL A 460 -21.53 -13.86 -4.08
C VAL A 460 -20.05 -13.53 -4.29
N GLU A 461 -19.53 -12.54 -3.56
CA GLU A 461 -18.11 -12.11 -3.63
C GLU A 461 -17.53 -11.93 -2.20
N PRO A 462 -17.17 -13.02 -1.50
CA PRO A 462 -16.68 -12.95 -0.12
C PRO A 462 -15.43 -12.07 0.05
N ASP A 463 -14.52 -12.06 -0.92
CA ASP A 463 -13.32 -11.19 -0.92
C ASP A 463 -13.67 -9.71 -0.88
N ARG A 464 -14.72 -9.31 -1.62
CA ARG A 464 -15.18 -7.92 -1.65
C ARG A 464 -15.82 -7.54 -0.31
N VAL A 465 -16.59 -8.45 0.28
CA VAL A 465 -17.16 -8.24 1.63
C VAL A 465 -16.05 -8.14 2.68
N LEU A 466 -15.03 -9.01 2.62
CA LEU A 466 -13.85 -8.92 3.48
C LEU A 466 -13.16 -7.55 3.36
N ARG A 467 -12.98 -7.04 2.13
CA ARG A 467 -12.41 -5.70 1.93
C ARG A 467 -13.21 -4.61 2.64
N PHE A 468 -14.54 -4.65 2.58
CA PHE A 468 -15.39 -3.69 3.30
C PHE A 468 -15.31 -3.86 4.82
N VAL A 469 -15.30 -5.09 5.33
CA VAL A 469 -15.14 -5.38 6.76
C VAL A 469 -13.81 -4.85 7.28
N ALA A 470 -12.73 -5.17 6.56
CA ALA A 470 -11.40 -4.68 6.86
C ALA A 470 -11.34 -3.15 6.87
N TRP A 471 -11.91 -2.49 5.85
CA TRP A 471 -11.95 -1.04 5.77
C TRP A 471 -12.65 -0.41 6.98
N ASN A 472 -13.79 -0.97 7.37
CA ASN A 472 -14.57 -0.50 8.51
C ASN A 472 -13.82 -0.69 9.84
N GLU A 473 -13.24 -1.87 10.07
CA GLU A 473 -12.52 -2.18 11.31
C GLU A 473 -11.22 -1.38 11.44
N VAL A 474 -10.47 -1.21 10.34
CA VAL A 474 -9.28 -0.34 10.32
C VAL A 474 -9.67 1.10 10.60
N THR A 475 -10.72 1.62 9.97
CA THR A 475 -11.17 3.01 10.18
C THR A 475 -11.56 3.25 11.64
N LYS A 476 -12.34 2.34 12.25
CA LYS A 476 -12.71 2.43 13.68
C LYS A 476 -11.50 2.32 14.60
N PHE A 477 -10.56 1.45 14.27
CA PHE A 477 -9.35 1.24 15.06
C PHE A 477 -8.47 2.50 15.06
N VAL A 478 -8.22 3.06 13.88
CA VAL A 478 -7.43 4.28 13.71
C VAL A 478 -8.12 5.49 14.35
N ALA A 479 -9.44 5.64 14.19
CA ALA A 479 -10.19 6.73 14.81
C ALA A 479 -10.17 6.73 16.35
N ALA A 480 -9.88 5.59 16.98
CA ALA A 480 -9.77 5.46 18.42
C ALA A 480 -8.32 5.65 18.94
N ALA A 481 -7.32 5.69 18.05
CA ALA A 481 -5.92 5.76 18.40
C ALA A 481 -5.35 7.17 18.16
N THR A 482 -4.29 7.49 18.89
CA THR A 482 -3.49 8.72 18.71
C THR A 482 -2.29 8.47 17.79
N ILE A 483 -1.68 9.54 17.24
CA ILE A 483 -0.51 9.40 16.37
C ILE A 483 0.66 8.71 17.06
N ASP A 484 0.91 9.03 18.33
CA ASP A 484 2.01 8.46 19.12
C ASP A 484 1.80 6.96 19.36
N GLU A 485 0.57 6.56 19.68
CA GLU A 485 0.22 5.14 19.81
C GLU A 485 0.40 4.40 18.49
N LEU A 486 -0.05 4.98 17.37
CA LEU A 486 0.07 4.41 16.03
C LEU A 486 1.50 4.30 15.53
N MET A 487 2.40 5.21 15.94
CA MET A 487 3.81 5.19 15.56
C MET A 487 4.71 4.46 16.58
N SER A 488 4.16 4.00 17.70
CA SER A 488 4.90 3.32 18.77
C SER A 488 4.27 1.97 19.13
N GLU A 489 3.45 1.91 20.18
CA GLU A 489 2.92 0.66 20.74
C GLU A 489 2.08 -0.15 19.74
N LEU A 490 1.22 0.53 18.97
CA LEU A 490 0.28 -0.13 18.06
C LEU A 490 0.93 -0.65 16.78
N MET A 491 2.16 -0.22 16.45
CA MET A 491 2.92 -0.80 15.33
C MET A 491 3.14 -2.31 15.52
N SER A 492 3.34 -2.76 16.77
CA SER A 492 3.54 -4.17 17.09
C SER A 492 2.27 -4.86 17.60
N SER A 493 1.49 -4.18 18.45
CA SER A 493 0.34 -4.79 19.14
C SER A 493 -0.99 -4.67 18.38
N GLY A 494 -1.13 -3.67 17.49
CA GLY A 494 -2.39 -3.39 16.82
C GLY A 494 -2.76 -4.44 15.76
N GLY A 495 -1.76 -5.09 15.14
CA GLY A 495 -1.96 -6.08 14.08
C GLY A 495 -2.73 -7.29 14.60
N PRO A 496 -2.27 -7.94 15.69
CA PRO A 496 -3.00 -9.00 16.37
C PRO A 496 -4.43 -8.59 16.79
N LEU A 497 -4.62 -7.37 17.30
CA LEU A 497 -5.93 -6.86 17.71
C LEU A 497 -6.90 -6.70 16.53
N LEU A 498 -6.45 -6.09 15.43
CA LEU A 498 -7.25 -5.96 14.21
C LEU A 498 -7.55 -7.33 13.60
N ARG A 499 -6.56 -8.23 13.57
CA ARG A 499 -6.75 -9.60 13.08
C ARG A 499 -7.87 -10.30 13.83
N GLU A 500 -7.94 -10.17 15.16
CA GLU A 500 -9.01 -10.77 15.96
C GLU A 500 -10.38 -10.14 15.65
N ARG A 501 -10.46 -8.81 15.56
CA ARG A 501 -11.71 -8.09 15.22
C ARG A 501 -12.24 -8.48 13.84
N ILE A 502 -11.36 -8.50 12.83
CA ILE A 502 -11.71 -8.88 11.47
C ILE A 502 -12.12 -10.35 11.42
N ASN A 503 -11.36 -11.27 12.05
CA ASN A 503 -11.75 -12.69 12.11
C ASN A 503 -13.12 -12.89 12.76
N ARG A 504 -13.39 -12.19 13.88
CA ARG A 504 -14.70 -12.27 14.54
C ARG A 504 -15.82 -11.80 13.62
N ARG A 505 -15.63 -10.68 12.93
CA ARG A 505 -16.61 -10.16 11.98
C ARG A 505 -16.82 -11.06 10.75
N CYS A 506 -15.75 -11.67 10.24
CA CYS A 506 -15.82 -12.66 9.16
C CYS A 506 -16.55 -13.93 9.60
N ALA A 507 -16.36 -14.37 10.85
CA ALA A 507 -17.06 -15.51 11.42
C ALA A 507 -18.56 -15.23 11.61
N ASP A 508 -18.92 -14.04 12.12
CA ASP A 508 -20.32 -13.60 12.26
C ASP A 508 -21.06 -13.55 10.91
N LEU A 509 -20.35 -13.15 9.85
CA LEU A 509 -20.88 -13.09 8.48
C LEU A 509 -20.81 -14.43 7.73
N GLY A 510 -20.18 -15.45 8.33
CA GLY A 510 -20.01 -16.76 7.70
C GLY A 510 -19.22 -16.71 6.39
N LEU A 511 -18.17 -15.90 6.28
CA LEU A 511 -17.44 -15.72 5.01
C LEU A 511 -16.55 -16.91 4.62
N GLY A 512 -16.31 -17.89 5.50
CA GLY A 512 -15.41 -19.01 5.22
C GLY A 512 -13.95 -18.61 4.96
N LEU A 513 -13.54 -17.42 5.43
CA LEU A 513 -12.19 -16.87 5.26
C LEU A 513 -11.42 -16.90 6.58
N ARG A 514 -10.12 -17.18 6.50
CA ARG A 514 -9.20 -17.16 7.63
C ARG A 514 -8.20 -16.01 7.46
N ILE A 515 -8.22 -15.05 8.38
CA ILE A 515 -7.21 -13.99 8.43
C ILE A 515 -5.94 -14.55 9.08
N VAL A 516 -4.86 -14.53 8.32
CA VAL A 516 -3.54 -15.06 8.73
C VAL A 516 -2.80 -13.98 9.49
N GLU A 517 -2.68 -12.80 8.88
CA GLU A 517 -1.88 -11.70 9.40
C GLU A 517 -2.49 -10.34 9.02
N VAL A 518 -2.32 -9.37 9.93
CA VAL A 518 -2.60 -7.95 9.69
C VAL A 518 -1.42 -7.17 10.23
N GLY A 519 -0.86 -6.27 9.43
CA GLY A 519 0.30 -5.46 9.81
C GLY A 519 0.21 -4.03 9.33
N PHE A 520 0.91 -3.13 10.05
CA PHE A 520 1.04 -1.70 9.75
C PHE A 520 2.46 -1.41 9.30
N PRO A 521 2.79 -1.62 8.01
CA PRO A 521 4.13 -1.33 7.53
C PRO A 521 4.47 0.16 7.64
N LYS A 522 3.48 1.06 7.50
CA LYS A 522 3.72 2.51 7.42
C LYS A 522 2.57 3.31 8.05
N VAL A 523 2.94 4.27 8.89
CA VAL A 523 2.08 5.30 9.48
C VAL A 523 2.80 6.63 9.32
N HIS A 524 2.19 7.62 8.66
CA HIS A 524 2.79 8.94 8.54
C HIS A 524 1.74 10.06 8.57
N PRO A 525 2.08 11.24 9.12
CA PRO A 525 1.19 12.40 9.10
C PRO A 525 0.88 12.87 7.66
N GLU A 526 -0.17 13.68 7.53
CA GLU A 526 -0.44 14.39 6.28
C GLU A 526 0.75 15.29 5.89
N ARG A 527 1.05 15.39 4.59
CA ARG A 527 2.17 16.16 4.02
C ARG A 527 2.33 17.56 4.61
N ASN A 528 1.23 18.30 4.77
CA ASN A 528 1.23 19.66 5.32
C ASN A 528 1.75 19.72 6.77
N VAL A 529 1.59 18.63 7.52
CA VAL A 529 1.98 18.51 8.92
C VAL A 529 3.29 17.76 9.09
N SER A 530 3.68 16.91 8.14
CA SER A 530 4.92 16.12 8.18
C SER A 530 6.17 16.98 8.38
N GLU A 531 6.25 18.17 7.74
CA GLU A 531 7.36 19.09 7.98
C GLU A 531 7.37 19.64 9.41
N ALA A 532 6.21 19.98 9.95
CA ALA A 532 6.07 20.49 11.32
C ALA A 532 6.41 19.41 12.34
N PHE A 533 5.93 18.18 12.13
CA PHE A 533 6.25 17.02 12.98
C PHE A 533 7.76 16.74 12.97
N ARG A 534 8.37 16.74 11.77
CA ARG A 534 9.83 16.62 11.62
C ARG A 534 10.57 17.72 12.41
N ARG A 535 10.11 18.98 12.36
CA ARG A 535 10.72 20.06 13.14
C ARG A 535 10.66 19.81 14.65
N VAL A 536 9.55 19.27 15.17
CA VAL A 536 9.43 18.95 16.61
C VAL A 536 10.42 17.84 16.99
N VAL A 537 10.47 16.76 16.21
CA VAL A 537 11.42 15.66 16.45
C VAL A 537 12.86 16.16 16.35
N THR A 538 13.18 16.93 15.30
CA THR A 538 14.51 17.56 15.13
C THR A 538 14.86 18.45 16.33
N ALA A 539 13.94 19.32 16.77
CA ALA A 539 14.17 20.18 17.93
C ALA A 539 14.39 19.37 19.23
N GLN A 540 13.69 18.23 19.38
CA GLN A 540 13.88 17.35 20.53
C GLN A 540 15.23 16.60 20.48
N MET A 541 15.65 16.19 19.28
CA MET A 541 16.99 15.62 19.06
C MET A 541 18.09 16.66 19.30
N GLU A 542 17.90 17.90 18.82
CA GLU A 542 18.82 19.03 19.04
C GLU A 542 18.92 19.38 20.52
N LYS A 543 17.80 19.50 21.24
CA LYS A 543 17.78 19.67 22.70
C LYS A 543 18.61 18.59 23.40
N THR A 544 18.39 17.32 23.04
CA THR A 544 19.11 16.19 23.63
C THR A 544 20.60 16.24 23.28
N ALA A 545 20.95 16.65 22.05
CA ALA A 545 22.32 16.81 21.61
C ALA A 545 23.04 17.97 22.33
N GLU A 546 22.37 19.10 22.57
CA GLU A 546 22.92 20.23 23.33
C GLU A 546 23.12 19.85 24.80
N ILE A 547 22.16 19.18 25.43
CA ILE A 547 22.33 18.67 26.80
C ILE A 547 23.54 17.74 26.87
N ARG A 548 23.70 16.83 25.90
CA ARG A 548 24.86 15.92 25.85
C ARG A 548 26.17 16.67 25.66
N ARG A 549 26.21 17.68 24.79
CA ARG A 549 27.40 18.53 24.61
C ARG A 549 27.76 19.25 25.91
N ALA A 550 26.77 19.82 26.60
CA ALA A 550 26.98 20.46 27.90
C ALA A 550 27.53 19.48 28.96
N LEU A 551 27.02 18.25 29.04
CA LEU A 551 27.51 17.22 29.97
C LEU A 551 28.94 16.75 29.65
N VAL A 552 29.27 16.62 28.36
CA VAL A 552 30.65 16.31 27.92
C VAL A 552 31.59 17.44 28.31
N THR A 553 31.20 18.69 28.08
CA THR A 553 32.00 19.87 28.47
C THR A 553 32.16 19.95 29.99
N GLU A 554 31.09 19.71 30.78
CA GLU A 554 31.16 19.61 32.24
C GLU A 554 32.19 18.55 32.67
N THR A 555 32.10 17.35 32.10
CA THR A 555 33.01 16.25 32.44
C THR A 555 34.45 16.57 32.05
N GLN A 556 34.68 17.16 30.88
CA GLN A 556 36.01 17.60 30.43
C GLN A 556 36.61 18.63 31.38
N LEU A 557 35.86 19.66 31.75
CA LEU A 557 36.30 20.69 32.69
C LEU A 557 36.62 20.10 34.07
N LEU A 558 35.77 19.23 34.59
CA LEU A 558 35.99 18.60 35.89
C LEU A 558 37.20 17.64 35.87
N SER A 559 37.39 16.89 34.78
CA SER A 559 38.56 16.04 34.58
C SER A 559 39.84 16.83 34.36
N GLU A 560 39.81 17.99 33.69
CA GLU A 560 40.98 18.86 33.56
C GLU A 560 41.42 19.43 34.92
N VAL A 561 40.47 19.72 35.80
CA VAL A 561 40.73 20.26 37.15
C VAL A 561 41.27 19.20 38.12
N ALA A 562 40.77 17.96 38.08
CA ALA A 562 41.08 16.95 39.10
C ALA A 562 41.41 15.54 38.60
N GLY A 563 41.61 15.35 37.28
CA GLY A 563 41.80 14.07 36.61
C GLY A 563 40.50 13.30 36.37
N ASP A 564 39.60 13.28 37.35
CA ASP A 564 38.29 12.59 37.29
C ASP A 564 37.14 13.50 37.76
N ARG A 565 35.97 13.35 37.14
CA ARG A 565 34.76 14.11 37.49
C ARG A 565 34.34 13.88 38.94
N SER A 566 34.34 12.63 39.40
CA SER A 566 33.91 12.29 40.78
C SER A 566 34.86 12.92 41.79
N ARG A 567 36.17 12.89 41.50
CA ARG A 567 37.20 13.53 42.32
C ARG A 567 37.04 15.05 42.39
N ALA A 568 36.75 15.70 41.26
CA ALA A 568 36.49 17.14 41.22
C ALA A 568 35.29 17.55 42.08
N LEU A 569 34.21 16.77 42.05
CA LEU A 569 33.02 16.99 42.89
C LEU A 569 33.34 16.78 44.38
N ARG A 570 34.06 15.71 44.74
CA ARG A 570 34.51 15.49 46.13
C ARG A 570 35.38 16.63 46.65
N LEU A 571 36.32 17.11 45.85
CA LEU A 571 37.13 18.30 46.18
C LEU A 571 36.26 19.55 46.36
N SER A 572 35.30 19.80 45.47
CA SER A 572 34.37 20.93 45.58
C SER A 572 33.59 20.91 46.90
N HIS A 573 33.07 19.73 47.28
CA HIS A 573 32.34 19.56 48.53
C HIS A 573 33.24 19.71 49.75
N ALA A 574 34.43 19.10 49.73
CA ALA A 574 35.39 19.24 50.81
C ALA A 574 35.79 20.71 51.03
N ILE A 575 36.12 21.45 49.96
CA ILE A 575 36.44 22.89 50.04
C ILE A 575 35.27 23.69 50.62
N ARG A 576 34.05 23.45 50.13
CA ARG A 576 32.85 24.15 50.60
C ARG A 576 32.57 23.89 52.07
N ASN A 577 32.71 22.64 52.50
CA ASN A 577 32.46 22.24 53.87
C ASN A 577 33.58 22.69 54.80
N VAL A 578 34.86 22.67 54.40
CA VAL A 578 35.95 23.31 55.16
C VAL A 578 35.63 24.79 55.37
N GLY A 579 35.29 25.53 54.31
CA GLY A 579 34.94 26.95 54.40
C GLY A 579 33.72 27.22 55.30
N ARG A 580 32.68 26.37 55.23
CA ARG A 580 31.51 26.45 56.12
C ARG A 580 31.91 26.32 57.58
N HIS A 581 32.70 25.30 57.93
CA HIS A 581 33.11 25.07 59.31
C HIS A 581 34.15 26.10 59.79
N GLU A 582 35.04 26.58 58.92
CA GLU A 582 36.00 27.66 59.21
C GLU A 582 35.29 28.98 59.55
N GLN A 583 34.23 29.31 58.83
CA GLN A 583 33.40 30.47 59.15
C GLN A 583 32.77 30.36 60.54
N VAL A 584 32.18 29.19 60.86
CA VAL A 584 31.61 28.94 62.20
C VAL A 584 32.70 29.00 63.27
N LEU A 585 33.86 28.38 63.04
CA LEU A 585 35.00 28.45 63.94
C LEU A 585 35.41 29.90 64.22
N SER A 586 35.63 30.72 63.20
CA SER A 586 36.07 32.09 63.40
C SER A 586 35.04 32.94 64.16
N MET A 587 33.75 32.76 63.85
CA MET A 587 32.66 33.46 64.53
C MET A 587 32.54 33.04 66.00
N ARG A 588 32.58 31.74 66.29
CA ARG A 588 32.44 31.20 67.65
C ARG A 588 33.68 31.45 68.50
N GLU A 589 34.88 31.36 67.92
CA GLU A 589 36.12 31.73 68.61
C GLU A 589 36.15 33.20 68.96
N ALA A 590 35.67 34.08 68.07
CA ALA A 590 35.54 35.52 68.34
C ALA A 590 34.57 35.81 69.50
N SER A 591 33.41 35.13 69.55
CA SER A 591 32.42 35.33 70.62
C SER A 591 32.90 34.81 71.97
N LEU A 592 33.76 33.78 71.99
CA LEU A 592 34.29 33.16 73.20
C LEU A 592 35.62 33.78 73.70
N ARG A 593 36.19 34.79 73.01
CA ARG A 593 37.47 35.42 73.42
C ARG A 593 37.47 36.00 74.82
N THR A 594 36.32 36.46 75.30
CA THR A 594 36.16 37.07 76.62
C THR A 594 35.64 36.09 77.68
N ALA A 595 35.35 34.84 77.29
CA ALA A 595 34.86 33.82 78.20
C ALA A 595 35.98 33.28 79.11
N ALA A 596 35.61 32.81 80.30
CA ALA A 596 36.55 32.19 81.22
C ALA A 596 37.17 30.90 80.62
N PRO A 597 38.46 30.60 80.87
CA PRO A 597 39.09 29.38 80.37
C PRO A 597 38.33 28.13 80.82
N LEU A 598 38.35 27.09 79.99
CA LEU A 598 37.70 25.81 80.29
C LEU A 598 38.46 25.11 81.42
N THR A 599 37.72 24.44 82.30
CA THR A 599 38.30 23.53 83.28
C THR A 599 38.61 22.18 82.63
N THR A 600 39.54 21.41 83.21
CA THR A 600 39.94 20.10 82.68
C THR A 600 38.76 19.12 82.57
N GLU A 601 37.74 19.24 83.43
CA GLU A 601 36.50 18.46 83.36
C GLU A 601 35.59 18.87 82.18
N GLU A 602 35.48 20.18 81.92
CA GLU A 602 34.70 20.72 80.79
C GLU A 602 35.36 20.38 79.45
N GLU A 603 36.70 20.45 79.37
CA GLU A 603 37.47 20.01 78.22
C GLU A 603 37.30 18.51 77.96
N ALA A 604 37.35 17.67 78.99
CA ALA A 604 37.12 16.23 78.86
C ALA A 604 35.68 15.91 78.41
N ALA A 605 34.68 16.65 78.89
CA ALA A 605 33.29 16.48 78.47
C ALA A 605 33.08 16.85 76.98
N LEU A 606 33.67 17.95 76.52
CA LEU A 606 33.66 18.34 75.10
C LEU A 606 34.51 17.40 74.23
N ALA A 607 35.59 16.85 74.78
CA ALA A 607 36.42 15.87 74.09
C ALA A 607 35.65 14.57 73.80
N GLY A 608 34.81 14.13 74.74
CA GLY A 608 33.96 12.95 74.58
C GLY A 608 32.95 13.01 73.44
N LEU A 609 32.66 14.19 72.88
CA LEU A 609 31.78 14.36 71.71
C LEU A 609 32.45 14.00 70.38
N GLU A 610 33.79 13.95 70.35
CA GLU A 610 34.57 13.82 69.10
C GLU A 610 34.23 12.58 68.26
N PRO A 611 34.09 11.36 68.82
CA PRO A 611 33.77 10.18 68.03
C PRO A 611 32.40 10.27 67.34
N ALA A 612 31.39 10.82 68.03
CA ALA A 612 30.05 10.96 67.48
C ALA A 612 29.98 12.06 66.41
N LEU A 613 30.64 13.20 66.65
CA LEU A 613 30.74 14.29 65.68
C LEU A 613 31.49 13.86 64.41
N ARG A 614 32.55 13.03 64.55
CA ARG A 614 33.27 12.46 63.41
C ARG A 614 32.39 11.48 62.62
N ALA A 615 31.70 10.57 63.30
CA ALA A 615 30.76 9.64 62.66
C ALA A 615 29.63 10.35 61.91
N HIS A 616 29.14 11.47 62.45
CA HIS A 616 28.17 12.32 61.76
C HIS A 616 28.75 12.95 60.49
N ALA A 617 29.98 13.47 60.52
CA ALA A 617 30.64 14.02 59.34
C ALA A 617 30.91 12.95 58.27
N GLU A 618 31.26 11.73 58.68
CA GLU A 618 31.40 10.56 57.78
C GLU A 618 30.07 10.19 57.12
N ALA A 619 28.98 10.13 57.89
CA ALA A 619 27.64 9.86 57.35
C ALA A 619 27.14 10.98 56.41
N GLU A 620 27.44 12.25 56.71
CA GLU A 620 27.15 13.39 55.84
C GLU A 620 27.85 13.23 54.48
N TRP A 621 29.13 12.85 54.49
CA TRP A 621 29.91 12.59 53.28
C TRP A 621 29.36 11.41 52.48
N GLU A 622 29.06 10.27 53.11
CA GLU A 622 28.50 9.10 52.43
C GLU A 622 27.16 9.41 51.77
N LEU A 623 26.24 10.06 52.50
CA LEU A 623 24.93 10.45 51.97
C LEU A 623 25.09 11.33 50.73
N GLN A 624 26.01 12.30 50.78
CA GLN A 624 26.28 13.20 49.67
C GLN A 624 26.79 12.45 48.43
N GLN A 625 27.70 11.48 48.59
CA GLN A 625 28.18 10.66 47.48
C GLN A 625 27.07 9.79 46.87
N ARG A 626 26.19 9.19 47.70
CA ARG A 626 25.08 8.38 47.18
C ARG A 626 24.05 9.23 46.44
N GLN A 627 23.78 10.45 46.90
CA GLN A 627 22.86 11.37 46.24
C GLN A 627 23.38 11.81 44.86
N GLU A 628 24.67 12.13 44.73
CA GLU A 628 25.27 12.45 43.42
C GLU A 628 25.18 11.27 42.46
N GLN A 629 25.52 10.07 42.93
CA GLN A 629 25.44 8.86 42.12
C GLN A 629 24.00 8.55 41.68
N GLN A 630 23.01 8.76 42.54
CA GLN A 630 21.60 8.62 42.18
C GLN A 630 21.21 9.64 41.10
N GLN A 631 21.58 10.91 41.27
CA GLN A 631 21.26 11.97 40.29
C GLN A 631 21.86 11.68 38.92
N ASP A 632 23.08 11.14 38.85
CA ASP A 632 23.70 10.74 37.59
C ASP A 632 22.97 9.56 36.94
N ILE A 633 22.61 8.52 37.71
CA ILE A 633 21.85 7.37 37.21
C ILE A 633 20.46 7.79 36.72
N GLU A 634 19.80 8.70 37.44
CA GLU A 634 18.50 9.24 37.07
C GLU A 634 18.58 10.03 35.76
N ARG A 635 19.58 10.91 35.64
CA ARG A 635 19.83 11.72 34.45
C ARG A 635 20.17 10.86 33.23
N ASP A 636 21.04 9.86 33.40
CA ASP A 636 21.40 8.92 32.33
C ASP A 636 20.17 8.12 31.85
N TRP A 637 19.28 7.74 32.79
CA TRP A 637 18.03 7.07 32.47
C TRP A 637 17.09 7.97 31.67
N GLU A 638 16.89 9.23 32.10
CA GLU A 638 16.07 10.22 31.38
C GLU A 638 16.60 10.51 29.97
N LEU A 639 17.92 10.46 29.77
CA LEU A 639 18.58 10.71 28.48
C LEU A 639 18.76 9.45 27.62
N GLY A 640 18.30 8.28 28.10
CA GLY A 640 18.36 7.01 27.38
C GLY A 640 19.77 6.41 27.22
N LEU A 641 20.69 6.67 28.15
CA LEU A 641 22.10 6.25 28.10
C LEU A 641 22.36 4.83 28.66
N GLY A 642 21.36 3.93 28.57
CA GLY A 642 21.56 2.50 28.84
C GLY A 642 21.54 2.07 30.31
N ARG A 643 21.04 2.91 31.22
CA ARG A 643 20.76 2.49 32.61
C ARG A 643 19.58 1.53 32.66
N THR A 644 19.56 0.61 33.62
CA THR A 644 18.43 -0.31 33.84
C THR A 644 17.56 0.13 35.01
N MET A 645 16.29 -0.28 35.02
CA MET A 645 15.37 0.01 36.13
C MET A 645 15.91 -0.56 37.46
N GLU A 646 16.62 -1.70 37.43
CA GLU A 646 17.28 -2.26 38.61
C GLU A 646 18.37 -1.35 39.17
N GLN A 647 19.20 -0.75 38.30
CA GLN A 647 20.26 0.17 38.73
C GLN A 647 19.69 1.41 39.42
N ARG A 648 18.58 1.95 38.89
CA ARG A 648 17.86 3.08 39.47
C ARG A 648 17.31 2.73 40.87
N GLN A 649 16.67 1.57 41.01
CA GLN A 649 16.17 1.10 42.30
C GLN A 649 17.30 0.86 43.31
N ARG A 650 18.44 0.31 42.87
CA ARG A 650 19.62 0.13 43.75
C ARG A 650 20.18 1.46 44.24
N ALA A 651 20.27 2.47 43.38
CA ALA A 651 20.73 3.80 43.75
C ALA A 651 19.79 4.48 44.77
N GLN A 652 18.48 4.39 44.54
CA GLN A 652 17.46 4.89 45.48
C GLN A 652 17.57 4.23 46.86
N ARG A 653 17.74 2.91 46.91
CA ARG A 653 17.94 2.18 48.17
C ARG A 653 19.22 2.61 48.89
N ALA A 654 20.33 2.78 48.16
CA ALA A 654 21.59 3.23 48.74
C ALA A 654 21.50 4.63 49.37
N VAL A 655 20.72 5.55 48.79
CA VAL A 655 20.46 6.86 49.39
C VAL A 655 19.61 6.74 50.65
N ALA A 656 18.56 5.90 50.63
CA ALA A 656 17.73 5.66 51.81
C ALA A 656 18.54 5.05 52.97
N GLU A 657 19.44 4.12 52.67
CA GLU A 657 20.36 3.52 53.67
C GLU A 657 21.32 4.56 54.24
N ALA A 658 21.96 5.38 53.40
CA ALA A 658 22.88 6.43 53.86
C ALA A 658 22.15 7.52 54.66
N GLN A 659 20.90 7.83 54.30
CA GLN A 659 20.08 8.80 55.02
C GLN A 659 19.70 8.27 56.42
N ALA A 660 19.37 6.98 56.53
CA ALA A 660 19.13 6.35 57.83
C ALA A 660 20.39 6.36 58.72
N LEU A 661 21.58 6.14 58.15
CA LEU A 661 22.85 6.26 58.89
C LEU A 661 23.11 7.70 59.36
N MET A 662 22.82 8.69 58.53
CA MET A 662 22.92 10.11 58.89
C MET A 662 21.98 10.49 60.04
N GLU A 663 20.72 10.04 59.99
CA GLU A 663 19.73 10.27 61.06
C GLU A 663 20.16 9.60 62.38
N GLN A 664 20.72 8.39 62.31
CA GLN A 664 21.25 7.69 63.48
C GLN A 664 22.46 8.43 64.07
N ALA A 665 23.38 8.90 63.23
CA ALA A 665 24.56 9.65 63.68
C ALA A 665 24.16 11.00 64.30
N GLN A 666 23.19 11.70 63.70
CA GLN A 666 22.65 12.95 64.24
C GLN A 666 21.97 12.72 65.61
N ALA A 667 21.15 11.67 65.75
CA ALA A 667 20.52 11.33 67.02
C ALA A 667 21.55 11.00 68.12
N ALA A 668 22.66 10.34 67.77
CA ALA A 668 23.76 10.08 68.71
C ALA A 668 24.48 11.37 69.14
N VAL A 669 24.71 12.31 68.21
CA VAL A 669 25.26 13.63 68.51
C VAL A 669 24.30 14.41 69.44
N ASP A 670 23.01 14.43 69.15
CA ASP A 670 22.02 15.17 69.94
C ASP A 670 21.88 14.61 71.37
N ALA A 671 21.91 13.29 71.53
CA ALA A 671 21.87 12.64 72.85
C ALA A 671 23.11 13.02 73.70
N LEU A 672 24.30 12.98 73.09
CA LEU A 672 25.55 13.35 73.77
C LEU A 672 25.65 14.86 74.02
N HIS A 673 25.20 15.69 73.07
CA HIS A 673 25.06 17.13 73.26
C HIS A 673 24.14 17.44 74.44
N GLY A 674 23.00 16.76 74.58
CA GLY A 674 22.11 16.90 75.73
C GLY A 674 22.81 16.62 77.06
N ALA A 675 23.52 15.49 77.15
CA ALA A 675 24.26 15.11 78.35
C ALA A 675 25.39 16.08 78.71
N VAL A 676 26.12 16.60 77.70
CA VAL A 676 27.20 17.58 77.91
C VAL A 676 26.63 18.96 78.24
N ARG A 677 25.52 19.36 77.59
CA ARG A 677 24.81 20.63 77.86
C ARG A 677 24.36 20.71 79.31
N GLU A 678 23.73 19.66 79.85
CA GLU A 678 23.32 19.62 81.25
C GLU A 678 24.51 19.75 82.22
N ARG A 679 25.65 19.13 81.89
CA ARG A 679 26.87 19.20 82.70
C ARG A 679 27.50 20.60 82.68
N LEU A 680 27.54 21.26 81.51
CA LEU A 680 28.12 22.60 81.36
C LEU A 680 27.21 23.71 81.88
N ALA A 681 25.89 23.55 81.77
CA ALA A 681 24.90 24.54 82.23
C ALA A 681 24.91 24.77 83.75
N GLN A 682 25.49 23.84 84.53
CA GLN A 682 25.67 24.01 85.98
C GLN A 682 26.69 25.10 86.33
N ARG A 683 27.61 25.43 85.41
CA ARG A 683 28.74 26.33 85.66
C ARG A 683 28.83 27.49 84.67
N ARG A 684 28.08 27.45 83.56
CA ARG A 684 28.13 28.47 82.48
C ARG A 684 26.73 28.88 82.00
N PRO A 685 26.57 30.11 81.48
CA PRO A 685 25.31 30.55 80.89
C PRO A 685 24.99 29.74 79.63
N ALA A 686 23.70 29.45 79.41
CA ALA A 686 23.24 28.60 78.32
C ALA A 686 23.74 29.04 76.93
N ALA A 687 23.86 30.36 76.69
CA ALA A 687 24.38 30.89 75.44
C ALA A 687 25.86 30.54 75.19
N GLU A 688 26.71 30.50 76.23
CA GLU A 688 28.10 30.08 76.11
C GLU A 688 28.21 28.56 75.90
N VAL A 689 27.32 27.78 76.52
CA VAL A 689 27.28 26.32 76.35
C VAL A 689 26.98 25.95 74.91
N GLU A 690 25.96 26.57 74.28
CA GLU A 690 25.68 26.32 72.86
C GLU A 690 26.84 26.75 71.96
N GLN A 691 27.47 27.89 72.24
CA GLN A 691 28.64 28.33 71.48
C GLN A 691 29.82 27.37 71.59
N LEU A 692 30.04 26.75 72.77
CA LEU A 692 31.09 25.75 72.98
C LEU A 692 30.80 24.43 72.26
N LEU A 693 29.53 23.99 72.25
CA LEU A 693 29.10 22.81 71.49
C LEU A 693 29.25 23.03 69.98
N ASP A 694 28.78 24.17 69.48
CA ASP A 694 28.94 24.59 68.07
C ASP A 694 30.42 24.69 67.70
N LEU A 695 31.25 25.30 68.56
CA LEU A 695 32.68 25.42 68.34
C LEU A 695 33.32 24.03 68.23
N ARG A 696 32.93 23.10 69.11
CA ARG A 696 33.46 21.73 69.10
C ARG A 696 33.03 20.99 67.84
N GLY A 697 31.75 21.07 67.47
CA GLY A 697 31.22 20.53 66.22
C GLY A 697 31.94 21.08 65.00
N ALA A 698 32.11 22.39 64.93
CA ALA A 698 32.83 23.06 63.84
C ALA A 698 34.31 22.66 63.78
N ARG A 699 34.97 22.45 64.92
CA ARG A 699 36.37 22.02 64.97
C ARG A 699 36.55 20.60 64.46
N VAL A 700 35.68 19.67 64.89
CA VAL A 700 35.72 18.28 64.43
C VAL A 700 35.34 18.19 62.95
N GLY A 701 34.28 18.88 62.53
CA GLY A 701 33.86 18.95 61.13
C GLY A 701 34.95 19.54 60.24
N HIS A 702 35.55 20.67 60.64
CA HIS A 702 36.68 21.26 59.92
C HIS A 702 37.85 20.27 59.79
N ALA A 703 38.22 19.59 60.88
CA ALA A 703 39.30 18.60 60.86
C ALA A 703 39.00 17.44 59.90
N PHE A 704 37.79 16.87 59.95
CA PHE A 704 37.36 15.80 59.06
C PHE A 704 37.39 16.23 57.58
N TRP A 705 36.73 17.33 57.25
CA TRP A 705 36.66 17.81 55.87
C TRP A 705 38.02 18.27 55.35
N ASN A 706 38.90 18.79 56.21
CA ASN A 706 40.27 19.12 55.84
C ASN A 706 41.13 17.86 55.62
N GLU A 707 40.96 16.81 56.43
CA GLU A 707 41.61 15.51 56.20
C GLU A 707 41.17 14.92 54.85
N LEU A 708 39.87 14.92 54.56
CA LEU A 708 39.34 14.47 53.28
C LEU A 708 39.85 15.32 52.11
N LEU A 709 39.89 16.65 52.29
CA LEU A 709 40.47 17.57 51.32
C LEU A 709 41.93 17.19 51.05
N GLU A 710 42.76 17.07 52.08
CA GLU A 710 44.17 16.69 51.95
C GLU A 710 44.35 15.35 51.23
N GLN A 711 43.52 14.35 51.52
CA GLN A 711 43.54 13.05 50.82
C GLN A 711 43.22 13.20 49.34
N GLU A 712 42.15 13.92 48.99
CA GLU A 712 41.76 14.13 47.59
C GLU A 712 42.71 15.07 46.84
N LEU A 713 43.53 15.87 47.54
CA LEU A 713 44.58 16.70 46.95
C LEU A 713 45.80 15.88 46.49
N ILE A 714 46.05 14.68 47.06
CA ILE A 714 47.23 13.86 46.76
C ILE A 714 47.15 13.29 45.33
N GLY A 715 48.07 13.70 44.45
CA GLY A 715 48.07 13.24 43.05
C GLY A 715 47.05 13.98 42.17
N LEU A 716 46.75 15.24 42.49
CA LEU A 716 46.04 16.16 41.61
C LEU A 716 46.84 16.42 40.33
N GLU A 717 46.14 16.61 39.21
CA GLU A 717 46.71 16.90 37.90
C GLU A 717 46.19 18.26 37.37
N GLY A 718 46.76 18.78 36.28
CA GLY A 718 46.27 20.00 35.62
C GLY A 718 46.63 21.34 36.30
N GLU A 719 45.89 22.40 35.96
CA GLU A 719 46.14 23.77 36.48
C GLU A 719 45.98 23.88 38.00
N ALA A 720 44.99 23.18 38.57
CA ALA A 720 44.77 23.18 40.01
C ALA A 720 45.99 22.63 40.77
N ALA A 721 46.60 21.57 40.25
CA ALA A 721 47.82 20.99 40.81
C ALA A 721 48.98 22.01 40.83
N VAL A 722 49.14 22.80 39.76
CA VAL A 722 50.17 23.85 39.67
C VAL A 722 49.94 24.93 40.72
N VAL A 723 48.71 25.42 40.84
CA VAL A 723 48.35 26.47 41.82
C VAL A 723 48.56 25.97 43.25
N LEU A 724 48.14 24.74 43.56
CA LEU A 724 48.27 24.12 44.87
C LEU A 724 49.73 23.84 45.23
N ALA A 725 50.53 23.31 44.31
CA ALA A 725 51.97 23.13 44.53
C ALA A 725 52.65 24.48 44.83
N GLY A 726 52.28 25.54 44.11
CA GLY A 726 52.74 26.90 44.40
C GLY A 726 52.29 27.41 45.78
N ALA A 727 51.04 27.12 46.19
CA ALA A 727 50.53 27.48 47.51
C ALA A 727 51.22 26.71 48.65
N GLN A 728 51.44 25.41 48.49
CA GLN A 728 52.17 24.57 49.44
C GLN A 728 53.62 25.03 49.58
N ALA A 729 54.30 25.34 48.47
CA ALA A 729 55.64 25.91 48.51
C ALA A 729 55.69 27.22 49.30
N ARG A 730 54.72 28.13 49.08
CA ARG A 730 54.61 29.38 49.86
C ARG A 730 54.32 29.15 51.34
N ARG A 731 53.43 28.20 51.66
CA ARG A 731 53.13 27.83 53.06
C ARG A 731 54.38 27.30 53.75
N TRP A 732 55.05 26.33 53.12
CA TRP A 732 56.29 25.73 53.62
C TRP A 732 57.38 26.79 53.80
N GLU A 733 57.51 27.72 52.86
CA GLU A 733 58.44 28.84 52.97
C GLU A 733 58.13 29.72 54.20
N ARG A 734 56.86 30.06 54.44
CA ARG A 734 56.44 30.83 55.62
C ARG A 734 56.69 30.08 56.92
N GLU A 735 56.36 28.79 56.98
CA GLU A 735 56.59 27.93 58.15
C GLU A 735 58.09 27.80 58.45
N LEU A 736 58.91 27.48 57.44
CA LEU A 736 60.36 27.42 57.58
C LEU A 736 60.97 28.76 57.99
N ARG A 737 60.52 29.87 57.38
CA ARG A 737 61.00 31.21 57.72
C ARG A 737 60.69 31.54 59.18
N SER A 738 59.47 31.25 59.63
CA SER A 738 59.06 31.44 61.02
C SER A 738 59.84 30.54 61.97
N ALA A 739 60.05 29.26 61.62
CA ALA A 739 60.85 28.33 62.39
C ALA A 739 62.32 28.76 62.47
N ALA A 740 62.89 29.27 61.38
CA ALA A 740 64.24 29.81 61.31
C ALA A 740 64.37 31.08 62.17
N GLU A 741 63.37 31.97 62.18
CA GLU A 741 63.34 33.13 63.07
C GLU A 741 63.31 32.72 64.54
N VAL A 742 62.48 31.75 64.91
CA VAL A 742 62.42 31.20 66.27
C VAL A 742 63.77 30.58 66.67
N ALA A 743 64.35 29.74 65.81
CA ALA A 743 65.66 29.13 66.05
C ALA A 743 66.77 30.20 66.19
N ARG A 744 66.74 31.25 65.35
CA ARG A 744 67.67 32.38 65.43
C ARG A 744 67.53 33.10 66.76
N VAL A 745 66.30 33.45 67.18
CA VAL A 745 66.06 34.13 68.46
C VAL A 745 66.49 33.28 69.65
N LEU A 746 66.26 31.96 69.62
CA LEU A 746 66.71 31.05 70.67
C LEU A 746 68.24 30.98 70.76
N ASN A 747 68.94 30.93 69.62
CA ASN A 747 70.40 30.96 69.54
C ASN A 747 70.98 32.33 69.95
N GLU A 748 70.34 33.43 69.56
CA GLU A 748 70.72 34.77 69.98
C GLU A 748 70.53 34.96 71.49
N ARG A 749 69.45 34.39 72.05
CA ARG A 749 69.19 34.40 73.50
C ARG A 749 70.24 33.61 74.28
N SER A 750 70.70 32.47 73.78
CA SER A 750 71.77 31.69 74.43
C SER A 750 73.11 32.42 74.38
N ALA A 751 73.46 33.02 73.24
CA ALA A 751 74.68 33.83 73.09
C ALA A 751 74.66 35.08 73.98
N TYR A 752 73.52 35.77 74.07
CA TYR A 752 73.35 36.93 74.95
C TYR A 752 73.46 36.57 76.43
N LYS A 753 72.89 35.43 76.85
CA LYS A 753 73.02 34.94 78.24
C LYS A 753 74.46 34.60 78.62
N ALA A 754 75.27 34.10 77.68
CA ALA A 754 76.66 33.73 77.94
C ALA A 754 77.61 34.93 78.11
N ALA A 755 77.46 35.98 77.29
CA ALA A 755 78.29 37.18 77.37
C ALA A 755 77.53 38.45 76.88
N PRO A 756 76.77 39.13 77.75
CA PRO A 756 75.86 40.20 77.36
C PRO A 756 76.54 41.41 76.71
N GLU A 757 77.68 41.86 77.25
CA GLU A 757 78.39 43.06 76.75
C GLU A 757 79.04 42.82 75.39
N VAL A 758 79.67 41.65 75.21
CA VAL A 758 80.30 41.25 73.94
C VAL A 758 79.25 41.06 72.86
N TYR A 759 78.12 40.43 73.18
CA TYR A 759 77.02 40.26 72.23
C TYR A 759 76.45 41.60 71.77
N ARG A 760 76.21 42.55 72.69
CA ARG A 760 75.71 43.90 72.34
C ARG A 760 76.71 44.68 71.48
N ALA A 761 77.98 44.71 71.85
CA ALA A 761 79.02 45.40 71.08
C ALA A 761 79.18 44.78 69.68
N ARG A 762 79.21 43.45 69.59
CA ARG A 762 79.31 42.73 68.31
C ARG A 762 78.07 42.97 67.45
N ARG A 763 76.87 42.92 68.02
CA ARG A 763 75.62 43.17 67.28
C ARG A 763 75.55 44.62 66.80
N TYR A 764 75.95 45.58 67.64
CA TYR A 764 76.06 47.00 67.26
C TYR A 764 77.03 47.18 66.08
N LEU A 765 78.24 46.62 66.17
CA LEU A 765 79.23 46.68 65.10
C LEU A 765 78.78 45.96 63.83
N GLN A 766 78.05 44.85 63.94
CA GLN A 766 77.52 44.11 62.81
C GLN A 766 76.43 44.90 62.10
N VAL A 767 75.47 45.46 62.85
CA VAL A 767 74.43 46.34 62.29
C VAL A 767 75.05 47.61 61.69
N LEU A 768 76.06 48.19 62.34
CA LEU A 768 76.81 49.32 61.82
C LEU A 768 77.51 48.95 60.50
N ALA A 769 78.21 47.81 60.46
CA ALA A 769 78.93 47.32 59.28
C ALA A 769 77.98 47.04 58.10
N GLU A 770 76.81 46.48 58.38
CA GLU A 770 75.77 46.18 57.39
C GLU A 770 75.10 47.46 56.90
N GLY A 771 74.83 48.41 57.80
CA GLY A 771 74.27 49.73 57.48
C GLY A 771 75.22 50.64 56.70
N ILE A 772 76.54 50.52 56.89
CA ILE A 772 77.56 51.26 56.12
C ILE A 772 78.09 50.47 54.91
N ARG A 773 77.52 49.30 54.60
CA ARG A 773 77.99 48.42 53.52
C ARG A 773 77.98 49.13 52.16
N ASP A 774 76.88 49.82 51.87
CA ASP A 774 76.64 50.54 50.61
C ASP A 774 76.87 52.06 50.74
N ALA A 775 77.33 52.54 51.91
CA ALA A 775 77.70 53.93 52.10
C ALA A 775 79.06 54.22 51.44
N ARG A 776 79.17 55.34 50.70
CA ARG A 776 80.45 55.81 50.17
C ARG A 776 81.42 56.11 51.32
N LYS A 777 82.53 55.39 51.36
CA LYS A 777 83.59 55.55 52.37
C LYS A 777 84.63 56.52 51.81
N TYR A 778 84.86 57.63 52.50
CA TYR A 778 85.93 58.58 52.18
C TYR A 778 87.07 58.41 53.19
N LEU A 779 88.24 57.97 52.73
CA LEU A 779 89.48 57.91 53.52
C LEU A 779 90.24 59.22 53.30
N LEU A 780 90.15 60.13 54.27
CA LEU A 780 90.90 61.38 54.27
C LEU A 780 92.25 61.12 54.96
N ALA A 781 93.33 61.16 54.19
CA ALA A 781 94.69 61.24 54.72
C ALA A 781 95.24 62.61 54.31
N PHE A 782 95.28 63.61 55.21
CA PHE A 782 96.25 64.74 55.28
C PHE A 782 95.95 65.71 56.47
N ASP A 783 97.01 66.43 56.86
CA ASP A 783 97.27 67.30 58.03
C ASP A 783 96.53 68.68 57.96
N PRO A 784 96.05 69.28 59.08
CA PRO A 784 95.06 70.35 59.06
C PRO A 784 95.73 71.73 59.09
N GLY A 785 95.94 72.34 57.92
CA GLY A 785 96.65 73.62 57.93
C GLY A 785 96.68 74.45 56.67
N THR A 786 95.73 74.33 55.73
CA THR A 786 95.24 75.43 54.86
C THR A 786 94.34 74.87 53.76
N LEU A 787 93.13 75.43 53.67
CA LEU A 787 92.02 74.96 52.85
C LEU A 787 91.98 75.76 51.54
N HIS A 788 92.48 75.18 50.44
CA HIS A 788 92.14 75.67 49.09
C HIS A 788 90.94 74.88 48.55
N LEU A 789 89.74 75.37 48.85
CA LEU A 789 88.49 74.90 48.26
C LEU A 789 88.41 75.37 46.80
N ARG A 790 88.46 74.42 45.86
CA ARG A 790 87.95 74.62 44.50
C ARG A 790 86.68 73.80 44.35
N LEU A 791 85.56 74.46 44.65
CA LEU A 791 84.22 73.94 44.42
C LEU A 791 83.83 74.22 42.97
N GLU A 792 83.92 73.21 42.10
CA GLU A 792 83.16 73.21 40.86
C GLU A 792 81.83 72.50 41.13
N ALA A 793 80.80 73.30 41.34
CA ALA A 793 79.42 72.88 41.45
C ALA A 793 78.72 73.16 40.11
N GLN A 794 78.53 72.12 39.31
CA GLN A 794 77.57 71.99 38.20
C GLN A 794 77.71 70.54 37.69
N GLU A 795 76.69 69.70 37.57
CA GLU A 795 75.26 69.84 37.75
C GLU A 795 74.70 68.40 37.84
N GLN A 796 73.72 68.18 38.71
CA GLN A 796 72.98 66.93 38.81
C GLN A 796 72.04 66.78 37.60
N ALA A 797 72.09 65.65 36.90
CA ALA A 797 70.93 65.06 36.23
C ALA A 797 71.11 63.55 36.04
N ARG A 798 70.08 62.80 36.44
CA ARG A 798 69.86 61.34 36.23
C ARG A 798 69.84 60.97 34.73
N PRO A 799 69.43 59.73 34.38
CA PRO A 799 70.04 58.41 34.53
C PRO A 799 70.48 57.85 33.16
N GLY A 800 71.43 56.92 33.14
CA GLY A 800 71.94 56.33 31.90
C GLY A 800 70.90 55.50 31.14
N LEU A 801 70.51 56.01 29.97
CA LEU A 801 70.04 55.24 28.82
C LEU A 801 71.26 54.70 28.05
N THR A 802 71.48 53.40 28.11
CA THR A 802 72.18 52.54 27.14
C THR A 802 71.70 51.13 27.51
N ASP A 803 70.78 50.46 26.80
CA ASP A 803 70.75 50.23 25.36
C ASP A 803 69.32 50.08 24.83
N MET A 804 69.10 50.67 23.66
CA MET A 804 67.94 50.51 22.79
C MET A 804 68.39 49.77 21.50
N PRO A 805 67.47 49.37 20.59
CA PRO A 805 67.32 48.04 20.01
C PRO A 805 68.15 47.77 18.73
N THR A 806 68.32 46.49 18.38
CA THR A 806 68.78 46.05 17.05
C THR A 806 67.61 45.79 16.09
N ARG A 807 67.85 46.08 14.80
CA ARG A 807 66.91 46.16 13.66
C ARG A 807 67.33 45.15 12.57
N MET A 808 66.35 44.69 11.76
CA MET A 808 66.45 43.98 10.46
C MET A 808 66.71 42.45 10.51
N SER A 809 66.01 41.58 9.77
CA SER A 809 65.33 41.74 8.46
C SER A 809 63.99 40.99 8.33
N GLN A 810 62.99 41.69 7.79
CA GLN A 810 61.98 41.20 6.83
C GLN A 810 62.44 41.73 5.47
N ASN A 811 62.60 40.95 4.39
CA ASN A 811 61.58 40.45 3.46
C ASN A 811 62.31 39.59 2.38
N PRO A 812 61.60 38.85 1.51
CA PRO A 812 60.14 38.67 1.40
C PRO A 812 59.63 37.33 1.89
#